data_AF-A0A6F9DJC5-F1
#
_entry.id   AF-A0A6F9DJC5-F1
#
_cell.length_a   1.000
_cell.length_b   1.000
_cell.length_c   1.000
_cell.angle_alpha   90.00
_cell.angle_beta   90.00
_cell.angle_gamma   90.00
#
_symmetry.space_group_name_H-M   'P 1'
#
loop_
_entity.id
_entity.type
_entity.pdbx_description
1 polymer ?
#
loop_
_entity_poly.entity_id
_entity_poly.type
_entity_poly.pdbx_seq_one_letter_code
_entity_poly.pdbx_strand_id
1 'polypeptide(L)'
;MQGRCMTEIRVNNDVTRISKQCKQTGSCLSQENQNENTCNAGTVNSVCYSCCEGDLCNGNITSGASTTVSTTTTKPTTTTTATTTIATTTNPTTTSLALALTSHNSNTLPPQRKCAPLEPPEFATLSCTDGENERSKCSFICDTNYALSPLSDPSNRCACTSNTNCQWLGRPGVCKYVFPDPIACDMPDFQRGSLSVLDTWPTGALLRVNIRPVQVTSSGWSVALMFSSPIPEEAELLSGHVQLISISQDRRIFTFNSLSHNMDISPMQIYSVYFYVQNMPATSDPSTYSALVGVYDKLIFDASCIQVVSPVRPLPTTAAPPTTTPLPTTSQRATTTQRPVVVTTKKTITTPRPTTARTTTTRSTTTTVAPPATTLAPGDNCEVEPNDQANPGYIILNNGYSTGGGISFNARAQKFPDNKGLLSDWTIKLEFASPVDKIQVFVARAEGPFEGGKVWLLHPMEYNDGIGAGEGNNPLQILFIGSIAAGTAPEGIMTFCRNGAQPSMGLSGGLGGSGGSVTTNSPSGGASTTTEQGPPLTLPTQAPSSGSRCSATGASSFGSLPTSSAQTNPNGFFQSDFKSKTKYDYNEIIHKSILFYEAQRSGKLPAGNRIPWRGDSGLKDGCDVGHDLTGGWYDAGDDVKFGFPMAYSATVLAWGMIEFQEAYIDAGEWQNALDMLKWATDYFIKAHAAPNVLYVQIGDPVRDHSKWWRPEDFLVDRKSYKIDIRHPGTEVAAETAAALAAASIVFRDVNSSYADTLVQHSKELYRFADRRRKTYHESVQSVRNFYKSWNGYNDELLWAAVWLHKATNESSFLKKAEDRYDAYGANEVPQEFSWDDKYAGVQVLLAQETGHIKYRDAVKAFVDLAINTRKTPHGLTWLIKWGSNRYAANFALIALMASKIEPELPERHSYVRYARKQIHCMLGSGDGRRSYVVGFGHNPPKHVHHRASSCPQWRQRPVSQCTFESFRNPAPNPHVLYGALVGGPNLDGEYTDVRDDYVRNEVAVDYNAGFQSAVAGLKYFYKHPTNE
;
A
#
# COMPACT_ATOMS: atom_id res chain seq x y z
N MET A 1 -29.95 -21.27 12.46
CA MET A 1 -31.05 -22.07 13.03
C MET A 1 -31.39 -21.53 14.42
N GLN A 2 -32.29 -20.56 14.56
CA GLN A 2 -32.63 -20.00 15.89
C GLN A 2 -33.76 -20.80 16.56
N GLY A 3 -33.72 -20.96 17.89
CA GLY A 3 -34.80 -21.58 18.68
C GLY A 3 -34.69 -23.09 18.97
N ARG A 4 -33.51 -23.71 18.83
CA ARG A 4 -33.27 -25.12 19.20
C ARG A 4 -32.06 -25.30 20.11
N CYS A 5 -32.20 -26.07 21.18
CA CYS A 5 -31.08 -26.60 21.95
C CYS A 5 -30.50 -27.83 21.21
N MET A 6 -29.18 -27.99 21.18
CA MET A 6 -28.55 -29.21 20.68
C MET A 6 -27.94 -30.03 21.82
N THR A 7 -27.90 -31.35 21.66
CA THR A 7 -27.15 -32.25 22.54
C THR A 7 -26.43 -33.26 21.68
N GLU A 8 -25.12 -33.41 21.90
CA GLU A 8 -24.30 -34.39 21.21
C GLU A 8 -24.03 -35.58 22.14
N ILE A 9 -24.45 -36.77 21.70
CA ILE A 9 -24.23 -38.02 22.40
C ILE A 9 -23.19 -38.80 21.58
N ARG A 10 -22.07 -39.14 22.23
CA ARG A 10 -21.02 -39.98 21.63
C ARG A 10 -21.02 -41.36 22.29
N VAL A 11 -21.16 -42.40 21.47
CA VAL A 11 -21.07 -43.80 21.88
C VAL A 11 -20.21 -44.52 20.84
N ASN A 12 -19.13 -45.16 21.28
CA ASN A 12 -18.24 -45.96 20.41
C ASN A 12 -17.76 -45.25 19.12
N ASN A 13 -17.39 -43.96 19.25
CA ASN A 13 -16.99 -43.03 18.17
C ASN A 13 -18.09 -42.59 17.19
N ASP A 14 -19.30 -43.15 17.22
CA ASP A 14 -20.44 -42.62 16.48
C ASP A 14 -21.02 -41.36 17.17
N VAL A 15 -21.36 -40.36 16.36
CA VAL A 15 -21.84 -39.05 16.81
C VAL A 15 -23.33 -38.90 16.49
N THR A 16 -24.19 -38.97 17.52
CA THR A 16 -25.63 -38.73 17.37
C THR A 16 -26.00 -37.36 17.92
N ARG A 17 -26.58 -36.50 17.05
CA ARG A 17 -27.04 -35.15 17.40
C ARG A 17 -28.55 -35.11 17.56
N ILE A 18 -29.01 -34.65 18.72
CA ILE A 18 -30.44 -34.48 19.03
C ILE A 18 -30.74 -32.97 19.14
N SER A 19 -31.78 -32.50 18.44
CA SER A 19 -32.25 -31.10 18.54
C SER A 19 -33.58 -31.02 19.29
N LYS A 20 -33.60 -30.34 20.44
CA LYS A 20 -34.81 -30.02 21.21
C LYS A 20 -35.25 -28.57 20.93
N GLN A 21 -36.52 -28.24 21.16
CA GLN A 21 -36.96 -26.84 21.19
C GLN A 21 -36.63 -26.18 22.53
N CYS A 22 -36.31 -24.89 22.48
CA CYS A 22 -36.11 -24.04 23.66
C CYS A 22 -37.46 -23.76 24.35
N LYS A 23 -37.45 -23.57 25.67
CA LYS A 23 -38.66 -23.41 26.50
C LYS A 23 -39.40 -22.07 26.29
N GLN A 24 -38.69 -21.07 25.75
CA GLN A 24 -39.22 -19.79 25.27
C GLN A 24 -38.44 -19.35 24.01
N THR A 25 -39.05 -18.48 23.20
CA THR A 25 -38.45 -17.96 21.96
C THR A 25 -37.34 -16.96 22.28
N GLY A 26 -36.11 -17.24 21.80
CA GLY A 26 -34.95 -16.35 21.97
C GLY A 26 -34.03 -16.68 23.16
N SER A 27 -34.44 -17.52 24.10
CA SER A 27 -33.66 -17.88 25.31
C SER A 27 -32.39 -18.71 25.06
N CYS A 28 -32.11 -19.07 23.80
CA CYS A 28 -30.98 -19.87 23.38
C CYS A 28 -30.04 -19.00 22.54
N LEU A 29 -29.19 -18.22 23.21
CA LEU A 29 -28.16 -17.40 22.57
C LEU A 29 -26.97 -18.26 22.15
N SER A 30 -26.37 -17.93 21.01
CA SER A 30 -25.12 -18.53 20.55
C SER A 30 -23.93 -17.92 21.29
N GLN A 31 -23.26 -18.70 22.14
CA GLN A 31 -21.89 -18.41 22.55
C GLN A 31 -20.93 -19.09 21.60
N GLU A 32 -20.13 -18.30 20.88
CA GLU A 32 -18.93 -18.81 20.23
C GLU A 32 -17.80 -18.91 21.26
N ASN A 33 -16.99 -19.96 21.15
CA ASN A 33 -15.66 -20.10 21.76
C ASN A 33 -15.53 -19.93 23.28
N GLN A 34 -15.99 -20.92 24.07
CA GLN A 34 -15.23 -21.36 25.26
C GLN A 34 -15.21 -22.88 25.43
N ASN A 35 -14.00 -23.42 25.59
CA ASN A 35 -13.62 -24.69 26.24
C ASN A 35 -14.31 -26.01 25.80
N GLU A 36 -13.68 -26.75 24.88
CA GLU A 36 -13.93 -28.20 24.67
C GLU A 36 -13.51 -29.08 25.88
N ASN A 37 -12.75 -28.53 26.83
CA ASN A 37 -12.09 -29.25 27.94
C ASN A 37 -13.02 -29.61 29.13
N THR A 38 -14.34 -29.70 28.93
CA THR A 38 -15.31 -30.07 30.00
C THR A 38 -15.95 -31.46 29.82
N CYS A 39 -15.64 -32.18 28.74
CA CYS A 39 -15.98 -33.60 28.61
C CYS A 39 -15.01 -34.45 29.47
N ASN A 40 -15.49 -34.97 30.62
CA ASN A 40 -14.68 -35.82 31.53
C ASN A 40 -14.18 -37.10 30.82
N ALA A 41 -12.88 -37.17 30.55
CA ALA A 41 -12.23 -38.31 29.90
C ALA A 41 -12.09 -39.52 30.86
N GLY A 42 -13.19 -40.25 31.08
CA GLY A 42 -13.20 -41.29 32.13
C GLY A 42 -14.31 -42.34 32.12
N THR A 43 -15.12 -42.52 31.06
CA THR A 43 -15.96 -43.72 30.87
C THR A 43 -16.52 -43.81 29.44
N VAL A 44 -16.97 -45.01 29.02
CA VAL A 44 -17.29 -45.35 27.60
C VAL A 44 -18.60 -44.73 27.08
N ASN A 45 -19.35 -43.99 27.90
CA ASN A 45 -20.54 -43.25 27.47
C ASN A 45 -20.43 -41.78 27.94
N SER A 46 -20.12 -40.87 27.02
CA SER A 46 -19.97 -39.44 27.32
C SER A 46 -21.05 -38.62 26.59
N VAL A 47 -21.92 -37.97 27.36
CA VAL A 47 -22.88 -36.98 26.86
C VAL A 47 -22.28 -35.60 27.13
N CYS A 48 -22.05 -34.81 26.07
CA CYS A 48 -21.59 -33.44 26.21
C CYS A 48 -22.70 -32.48 25.77
N TYR A 49 -23.07 -31.57 26.66
CA TYR A 49 -24.19 -30.65 26.49
C TYR A 49 -23.70 -29.31 25.95
N SER A 50 -24.45 -28.72 25.02
CA SER A 50 -24.27 -27.33 24.59
C SER A 50 -25.54 -26.51 24.84
N CYS A 51 -25.35 -25.21 25.07
CA CYS A 51 -26.35 -24.20 25.45
C CYS A 51 -26.68 -24.10 26.96
N CYS A 52 -27.37 -22.99 27.27
CA CYS A 52 -27.57 -22.33 28.55
C CYS A 52 -28.13 -23.20 29.69
N GLU A 53 -28.03 -22.67 30.92
CA GLU A 53 -28.47 -23.26 32.20
C GLU A 53 -29.70 -24.18 32.08
N GLY A 54 -29.60 -25.37 32.69
CA GLY A 54 -30.39 -26.56 32.32
C GLY A 54 -31.92 -26.44 32.43
N ASP A 55 -32.44 -25.40 33.07
CA ASP A 55 -33.88 -25.14 33.20
C ASP A 55 -34.54 -24.63 31.89
N LEU A 56 -33.76 -24.25 30.88
CA LEU A 56 -34.23 -23.56 29.66
C LEU A 56 -34.53 -24.48 28.45
N CYS A 57 -34.20 -25.77 28.52
CA CYS A 57 -34.49 -26.76 27.47
C CYS A 57 -35.52 -27.80 27.96
N ASN A 58 -36.40 -28.29 27.08
CA ASN A 58 -37.52 -29.13 27.53
C ASN A 58 -37.13 -30.59 27.88
N GLY A 59 -37.43 -31.00 29.13
CA GLY A 59 -37.60 -32.40 29.55
C GLY A 59 -36.36 -33.05 30.21
N ASN A 60 -36.54 -33.47 31.46
CA ASN A 60 -35.58 -34.24 32.26
C ASN A 60 -35.24 -35.60 31.62
N ILE A 61 -34.01 -36.08 31.84
CA ILE A 61 -33.61 -37.46 31.54
C ILE A 61 -33.71 -38.27 32.83
N THR A 62 -34.78 -39.03 33.01
CA THR A 62 -34.91 -39.97 34.13
C THR A 62 -34.17 -41.26 33.82
N SER A 63 -33.08 -41.53 34.53
CA SER A 63 -32.40 -42.83 34.50
C SER A 63 -33.24 -43.89 35.24
N GLY A 64 -33.85 -44.81 34.51
CA GLY A 64 -34.64 -45.90 35.07
C GLY A 64 -34.67 -47.11 34.13
N ALA A 65 -34.19 -48.25 34.61
CA ALA A 65 -34.21 -49.51 33.87
C ALA A 65 -35.26 -50.46 34.44
N SER A 66 -36.17 -50.97 33.61
CA SER A 66 -36.64 -52.37 33.61
C SER A 66 -37.84 -52.56 32.68
N THR A 67 -37.79 -53.62 31.85
CA THR A 67 -38.96 -54.32 31.24
C THR A 67 -39.85 -53.51 30.24
N THR A 68 -40.52 -54.11 29.25
CA THR A 68 -40.96 -55.51 29.13
C THR A 68 -40.84 -56.09 27.71
N VAL A 69 -40.51 -57.39 27.67
CA VAL A 69 -40.62 -58.41 26.60
C VAL A 69 -41.49 -58.10 25.36
N SER A 70 -40.93 -58.40 24.17
CA SER A 70 -41.62 -59.18 23.14
C SER A 70 -40.64 -60.15 22.45
N THR A 71 -41.16 -61.24 21.86
CA THR A 71 -40.40 -62.39 21.34
C THR A 71 -39.90 -62.16 19.90
N THR A 72 -38.75 -62.71 19.48
CA THR A 72 -38.67 -64.11 18.99
C THR A 72 -37.23 -64.66 18.88
N THR A 73 -37.11 -65.98 19.06
CA THR A 73 -36.08 -66.95 18.59
C THR A 73 -34.87 -66.40 17.79
N THR A 74 -33.61 -66.70 18.15
CA THR A 74 -33.02 -68.07 18.14
C THR A 74 -31.78 -68.23 19.05
N LYS A 75 -31.33 -69.49 19.22
CA LYS A 75 -30.10 -70.00 19.90
C LYS A 75 -29.37 -70.91 18.87
N PRO A 76 -28.13 -71.43 19.06
CA PRO A 76 -27.09 -71.24 20.10
C PRO A 76 -25.75 -70.73 19.45
N THR A 77 -24.48 -70.90 19.90
CA THR A 77 -23.80 -71.98 20.66
C THR A 77 -22.40 -71.62 21.20
N THR A 78 -21.93 -72.40 22.19
CA THR A 78 -20.55 -72.66 22.69
C THR A 78 -19.72 -71.53 23.34
N THR A 79 -19.27 -71.63 24.61
CA THR A 79 -18.06 -72.31 25.21
C THR A 79 -16.71 -71.63 24.78
N THR A 80 -15.67 -71.40 25.61
CA THR A 80 -15.22 -72.13 26.84
C THR A 80 -14.39 -71.29 27.85
N THR A 81 -14.70 -71.52 29.14
CA THR A 81 -13.91 -71.49 30.40
C THR A 81 -12.38 -71.30 30.41
N ALA A 82 -11.85 -70.50 31.37
CA ALA A 82 -10.67 -70.82 32.22
C ALA A 82 -10.50 -69.87 33.44
N THR A 83 -10.14 -70.42 34.61
CA THR A 83 -9.91 -69.72 35.90
C THR A 83 -8.42 -69.65 36.28
N THR A 84 -8.03 -68.85 37.31
CA THR A 84 -7.03 -69.09 38.40
C THR A 84 -6.34 -67.77 38.84
N THR A 85 -5.61 -67.69 39.97
CA THR A 85 -6.12 -67.21 41.28
C THR A 85 -5.01 -66.60 42.17
N ILE A 86 -5.28 -65.42 42.75
CA ILE A 86 -4.88 -64.84 44.06
C ILE A 86 -3.62 -65.37 44.80
N ALA A 87 -2.67 -64.49 45.23
CA ALA A 87 -2.20 -64.36 46.65
C ALA A 87 -0.96 -63.43 46.90
N THR A 88 -1.27 -62.33 47.59
CA THR A 88 -0.55 -61.37 48.47
C THR A 88 0.70 -61.72 49.34
N THR A 89 1.38 -60.63 49.79
CA THR A 89 1.86 -60.25 51.17
C THR A 89 3.35 -60.29 51.67
N THR A 90 3.81 -59.09 52.10
CA THR A 90 4.63 -58.68 53.30
C THR A 90 6.19 -58.72 53.43
N ASN A 91 6.69 -57.61 54.00
CA ASN A 91 8.00 -57.30 54.67
C ASN A 91 8.03 -57.84 56.14
N PRO A 92 9.08 -57.73 57.02
CA PRO A 92 9.98 -56.55 57.23
C PRO A 92 11.41 -56.69 57.89
N THR A 93 12.12 -55.56 58.02
CA THR A 93 13.10 -55.17 59.11
C THR A 93 14.42 -55.96 59.33
N THR A 94 15.38 -55.56 60.19
CA THR A 94 16.27 -54.35 60.29
C THR A 94 17.39 -54.65 61.33
N THR A 95 18.59 -54.05 61.23
CA THR A 95 19.53 -53.94 62.39
C THR A 95 20.53 -52.76 62.27
N SER A 96 21.57 -52.67 63.12
CA SER A 96 22.18 -51.39 63.58
C SER A 96 23.67 -51.45 64.05
N LEU A 97 24.13 -50.36 64.70
CA LEU A 97 25.41 -50.07 65.42
C LEU A 97 26.61 -49.53 64.58
N ALA A 98 27.46 -48.61 65.07
CA ALA A 98 27.29 -47.59 66.13
C ALA A 98 28.40 -46.49 66.15
N LEU A 99 27.98 -45.24 66.43
CA LEU A 99 28.63 -44.15 67.21
C LEU A 99 30.16 -43.89 67.21
N ALA A 100 30.52 -42.66 66.78
CA ALA A 100 31.44 -41.75 67.50
C ALA A 100 31.10 -40.27 67.16
N LEU A 101 31.44 -39.31 68.03
CA LEU A 101 31.10 -37.88 67.89
C LEU A 101 32.34 -36.99 67.97
N THR A 102 32.46 -35.99 67.09
CA THR A 102 33.00 -34.65 67.40
C THR A 102 32.69 -33.67 66.25
N SER A 103 32.84 -32.37 66.50
CA SER A 103 32.28 -31.29 65.66
C SER A 103 33.29 -30.58 64.76
N HIS A 104 32.91 -30.29 63.51
CA HIS A 104 32.94 -28.91 62.96
C HIS A 104 32.20 -28.80 61.61
N ASN A 105 31.86 -27.56 61.22
CA ASN A 105 31.13 -27.27 59.98
C ASN A 105 32.07 -27.14 58.77
N SER A 106 31.77 -27.83 57.67
CA SER A 106 31.64 -27.24 56.31
C SER A 106 31.45 -28.33 55.25
N ASN A 107 30.33 -28.29 54.52
CA ASN A 107 30.13 -29.13 53.33
C ASN A 107 30.60 -28.35 52.09
N THR A 108 31.62 -28.85 51.40
CA THR A 108 31.99 -28.39 50.06
C THR A 108 31.31 -29.25 49.00
N LEU A 109 30.52 -28.62 48.12
CA LEU A 109 29.89 -29.26 46.97
C LEU A 109 30.84 -29.27 45.74
N PRO A 110 30.58 -30.11 44.72
CA PRO A 110 31.39 -30.15 43.49
C PRO A 110 31.46 -28.80 42.76
N PRO A 111 32.50 -28.55 41.94
CA PRO A 111 32.67 -27.28 41.24
C PRO A 111 31.51 -26.98 40.30
N GLN A 112 30.88 -25.81 40.47
CA GLN A 112 29.74 -25.42 39.64
C GLN A 112 30.13 -25.22 38.18
N ARG A 113 29.25 -25.66 37.27
CA ARG A 113 29.31 -25.26 35.86
C ARG A 113 29.04 -23.76 35.77
N LYS A 114 29.93 -22.99 35.14
CA LYS A 114 29.63 -21.59 34.79
C LYS A 114 28.54 -21.57 33.72
N CYS A 115 27.36 -21.08 34.07
CA CYS A 115 26.32 -20.75 33.10
C CYS A 115 26.70 -19.48 32.34
N ALA A 116 26.54 -19.49 31.02
CA ALA A 116 26.60 -18.27 30.22
C ALA A 116 25.43 -17.33 30.59
N PRO A 117 25.57 -16.01 30.44
CA PRO A 117 24.45 -15.10 30.63
C PRO A 117 23.38 -15.36 29.57
N LEU A 118 22.12 -15.44 30.02
CA LEU A 118 20.95 -15.28 29.15
C LEU A 118 20.71 -13.79 28.92
N GLU A 119 20.27 -13.41 27.72
CA GLU A 119 19.80 -12.04 27.47
C GLU A 119 18.55 -11.74 28.32
N PRO A 120 18.35 -10.48 28.77
CA PRO A 120 17.15 -10.10 29.51
C PRO A 120 15.90 -10.29 28.64
N PRO A 121 14.82 -10.88 29.16
CA PRO A 121 13.61 -11.13 28.38
C PRO A 121 12.86 -9.83 28.03
N GLU A 122 12.08 -9.90 26.95
CA GLU A 122 11.30 -8.79 26.42
C GLU A 122 10.30 -8.22 27.45
N PHE A 123 10.24 -6.89 27.55
CA PHE A 123 9.32 -6.12 28.40
C PHE A 123 9.41 -6.40 29.91
N ALA A 124 10.61 -6.68 30.44
CA ALA A 124 10.83 -6.94 31.86
C ALA A 124 12.14 -6.35 32.41
N THR A 125 12.08 -5.86 33.65
CA THR A 125 13.23 -5.42 34.45
C THR A 125 13.48 -6.40 35.61
N LEU A 126 14.76 -6.73 35.86
CA LEU A 126 15.22 -7.55 36.98
C LEU A 126 15.75 -6.66 38.11
N SER A 127 15.47 -7.03 39.37
CA SER A 127 15.95 -6.28 40.56
C SER A 127 16.34 -7.22 41.70
N CYS A 128 17.44 -6.94 42.41
CA CYS A 128 17.87 -7.68 43.61
C CYS A 128 17.42 -6.95 44.88
N THR A 129 16.80 -7.66 45.84
CA THR A 129 16.63 -7.14 47.21
C THR A 129 17.93 -7.28 47.99
N ASP A 130 18.68 -6.19 48.12
CA ASP A 130 19.71 -5.93 49.14
C ASP A 130 21.04 -6.71 49.03
N GLY A 131 21.39 -7.20 47.84
CA GLY A 131 22.78 -7.34 47.37
C GLY A 131 23.67 -8.48 47.90
N GLU A 132 23.78 -8.69 49.22
CA GLU A 132 24.98 -9.33 49.82
C GLU A 132 24.76 -10.61 50.66
N ASN A 133 23.73 -11.44 50.42
CA ASN A 133 23.70 -12.82 50.97
C ASN A 133 22.77 -13.79 50.22
N GLU A 134 22.88 -15.10 50.54
CA GLU A 134 22.08 -16.20 49.98
C GLU A 134 20.55 -16.12 50.21
N ARG A 135 20.05 -15.08 50.90
CA ARG A 135 18.61 -14.81 51.07
C ARG A 135 18.09 -13.65 50.22
N SER A 136 18.97 -12.91 49.52
CA SER A 136 18.58 -11.89 48.55
C SER A 136 17.72 -12.49 47.44
N LYS A 137 16.59 -11.86 47.14
CA LYS A 137 15.64 -12.31 46.12
C LYS A 137 15.82 -11.47 44.87
N CYS A 138 15.88 -12.10 43.70
CA CYS A 138 15.59 -11.39 42.46
C CYS A 138 14.07 -11.27 42.30
N SER A 139 13.56 -10.06 42.12
CA SER A 139 12.21 -9.81 41.65
C SER A 139 12.21 -9.59 40.13
N PHE A 140 11.13 -10.04 39.50
CA PHE A 140 10.87 -9.88 38.08
C PHE A 140 9.70 -8.90 37.93
N ILE A 141 9.96 -7.75 37.32
CA ILE A 141 9.01 -6.65 37.21
C ILE A 141 8.72 -6.47 35.71
N CYS A 142 7.49 -6.77 35.28
CA CYS A 142 7.09 -6.47 33.92
C CYS A 142 6.98 -4.96 33.71
N ASP A 143 7.29 -4.51 32.50
CA ASP A 143 7.11 -3.12 32.09
C ASP A 143 5.62 -2.75 32.07
N THR A 144 5.33 -1.44 32.14
CA THR A 144 3.96 -0.94 32.31
C THR A 144 3.02 -1.43 31.20
N ASN A 145 1.81 -1.83 31.59
CA ASN A 145 0.78 -2.52 30.78
C ASN A 145 1.04 -4.01 30.50
N TYR A 146 2.08 -4.62 31.07
CA TYR A 146 2.31 -6.06 31.02
C TYR A 146 2.26 -6.69 32.42
N ALA A 147 1.81 -7.94 32.49
CA ALA A 147 1.80 -8.76 33.70
C ALA A 147 2.50 -10.10 33.49
N LEU A 148 3.03 -10.67 34.58
CA LEU A 148 3.60 -12.01 34.61
C LEU A 148 2.58 -13.05 34.15
N SER A 149 2.90 -13.84 33.12
CA SER A 149 2.01 -14.90 32.65
C SER A 149 1.81 -15.95 33.76
N PRO A 150 0.59 -16.47 33.98
CA PRO A 150 0.31 -17.52 34.99
C PRO A 150 1.08 -18.84 34.80
N LEU A 151 1.76 -19.02 33.67
CA LEU A 151 2.64 -20.16 33.36
C LEU A 151 4.09 -19.95 33.85
N SER A 152 4.38 -18.83 34.52
CA SER A 152 5.70 -18.52 35.09
C SER A 152 5.87 -19.20 36.45
N ASP A 153 6.93 -19.99 36.63
CA ASP A 153 7.24 -20.69 37.87
C ASP A 153 8.16 -19.83 38.79
N PRO A 154 7.68 -19.35 39.95
CA PRO A 154 8.47 -18.55 40.89
C PRO A 154 9.26 -19.39 41.91
N SER A 155 9.21 -20.73 41.84
CA SER A 155 9.78 -21.60 42.89
C SER A 155 11.30 -21.82 42.79
N ASN A 156 11.87 -21.63 41.60
CA ASN A 156 13.29 -21.86 41.34
C ASN A 156 14.14 -20.63 41.71
N ARG A 157 15.16 -20.83 42.56
CA ARG A 157 15.91 -19.75 43.19
C ARG A 157 16.94 -19.12 42.24
N CYS A 158 16.95 -17.80 42.22
CA CYS A 158 17.94 -16.97 41.55
C CYS A 158 19.19 -16.80 42.44
N ALA A 159 20.32 -16.42 41.84
CA ALA A 159 21.50 -15.97 42.57
C ALA A 159 21.88 -14.55 42.10
N CYS A 160 21.85 -13.57 43.02
CA CYS A 160 22.54 -12.29 42.81
C CYS A 160 24.05 -12.53 42.95
N THR A 161 24.86 -12.13 41.97
CA THR A 161 26.34 -12.20 42.04
C THR A 161 26.98 -10.82 42.24
N SER A 162 26.20 -9.75 42.04
CA SER A 162 26.48 -8.38 42.47
C SER A 162 25.16 -7.59 42.47
N ASN A 163 25.19 -6.35 42.96
CA ASN A 163 24.05 -5.41 42.93
C ASN A 163 23.49 -5.12 41.51
N THR A 164 24.15 -5.61 40.45
CA THR A 164 23.77 -5.41 39.04
C THR A 164 23.61 -6.71 38.24
N ASN A 165 23.80 -7.89 38.85
CA ASN A 165 23.72 -9.19 38.17
C ASN A 165 22.89 -10.22 38.95
N CYS A 166 21.66 -10.45 38.51
CA CYS A 166 20.92 -11.69 38.78
C CYS A 166 21.33 -12.75 37.74
N GLN A 167 21.75 -13.94 38.17
CA GLN A 167 21.65 -15.15 37.32
C GLN A 167 20.39 -15.94 37.69
N TRP A 168 19.55 -16.16 36.68
CA TRP A 168 18.34 -16.98 36.76
C TRP A 168 18.65 -18.45 36.45
N LEU A 169 18.16 -19.36 37.29
CA LEU A 169 18.39 -20.81 37.16
C LEU A 169 17.07 -21.52 36.85
N GLY A 170 16.49 -21.24 35.68
CA GLY A 170 15.19 -21.78 35.26
C GLY A 170 14.77 -21.28 33.88
N ARG A 171 13.50 -21.51 33.51
CA ARG A 171 12.89 -20.87 32.32
C ARG A 171 12.65 -19.38 32.59
N PRO A 172 12.85 -18.46 31.62
CA PRO A 172 12.54 -17.05 31.82
C PRO A 172 11.04 -16.83 32.02
N GLY A 173 10.69 -15.87 32.88
CA GLY A 173 9.32 -15.37 33.01
C GLY A 173 8.88 -14.64 31.73
N VAL A 174 7.58 -14.73 31.41
CA VAL A 174 7.01 -14.11 30.20
C VAL A 174 6.02 -13.03 30.61
N CYS A 175 6.30 -11.78 30.25
CA CYS A 175 5.38 -10.67 30.37
C CYS A 175 4.36 -10.72 29.24
N LYS A 176 3.06 -10.67 29.58
CA LYS A 176 1.95 -10.57 28.62
C LYS A 176 1.24 -9.23 28.79
N TYR A 177 0.91 -8.58 27.68
CA TYR A 177 0.13 -7.35 27.68
C TYR A 177 -1.25 -7.59 28.29
N VAL A 178 -1.72 -6.66 29.12
CA VAL A 178 -3.03 -6.70 29.77
C VAL A 178 -3.85 -5.49 29.31
N PHE A 179 -4.93 -5.75 28.59
CA PHE A 179 -5.95 -4.74 28.33
C PHE A 179 -6.71 -4.46 29.64
N PRO A 180 -6.94 -3.19 30.01
CA PRO A 180 -7.90 -2.85 31.06
C PRO A 180 -9.32 -3.30 30.67
N ASP A 181 -10.12 -3.73 31.64
CA ASP A 181 -11.49 -4.21 31.40
C ASP A 181 -12.41 -3.12 30.80
N PRO A 182 -13.37 -3.49 29.93
CA PRO A 182 -14.13 -2.54 29.13
C PRO A 182 -15.19 -1.77 29.93
N ILE A 183 -15.24 -0.46 29.72
CA ILE A 183 -16.38 0.40 30.11
C ILE A 183 -17.38 0.45 28.94
N ALA A 184 -18.68 0.44 29.25
CA ALA A 184 -19.75 0.30 28.26
C ALA A 184 -19.99 1.59 27.43
N CYS A 185 -19.24 1.73 26.34
CA CYS A 185 -19.64 2.54 25.17
C CYS A 185 -20.27 1.63 24.09
N ASP A 186 -21.15 2.19 23.25
CA ASP A 186 -21.25 1.68 21.89
C ASP A 186 -19.93 2.00 21.18
N MET A 187 -19.23 0.96 20.71
CA MET A 187 -18.02 1.15 19.92
C MET A 187 -18.37 1.71 18.53
N PRO A 188 -17.60 2.68 17.99
CA PRO A 188 -17.81 3.10 16.62
C PRO A 188 -17.38 2.01 15.65
N ASP A 189 -18.05 1.96 14.50
CA ASP A 189 -17.56 1.17 13.37
C ASP A 189 -16.47 1.97 12.63
N PHE A 190 -15.26 1.43 12.66
CA PHE A 190 -14.07 2.01 12.01
C PHE A 190 -13.90 1.61 10.55
N GLN A 191 -14.60 0.58 10.04
CA GLN A 191 -14.54 0.18 8.63
C GLN A 191 -15.32 1.13 7.71
N ARG A 192 -16.25 1.90 8.29
CA ARG A 192 -17.10 2.88 7.59
C ARG A 192 -16.49 4.27 7.45
N GLY A 193 -15.37 4.54 8.12
CA GLY A 193 -14.66 5.81 8.08
C GLY A 193 -13.27 5.69 7.46
N SER A 194 -12.84 6.69 6.70
CA SER A 194 -11.45 6.78 6.21
C SER A 194 -11.01 8.23 6.08
N LEU A 195 -9.81 8.55 6.57
CA LEU A 195 -9.21 9.89 6.48
C LEU A 195 -8.17 9.96 5.35
N SER A 196 -8.10 11.10 4.67
CA SER A 196 -7.07 11.45 3.71
C SER A 196 -6.62 12.89 3.96
N VAL A 197 -5.31 13.11 4.11
CA VAL A 197 -4.73 14.44 3.95
C VAL A 197 -4.80 14.80 2.46
N LEU A 198 -5.37 15.96 2.11
CA LEU A 198 -5.51 16.43 0.73
C LEU A 198 -4.50 17.53 0.37
N ASP A 199 -4.19 18.43 1.31
CA ASP A 199 -3.17 19.48 1.16
C ASP A 199 -2.60 19.83 2.54
N THR A 200 -1.39 20.41 2.60
CA THR A 200 -0.69 20.80 3.83
C THR A 200 0.17 22.04 3.62
N TRP A 201 0.16 22.95 4.58
CA TRP A 201 0.96 24.18 4.59
C TRP A 201 1.61 24.38 5.97
N PRO A 202 2.57 25.31 6.15
CA PRO A 202 3.37 25.42 7.38
C PRO A 202 2.60 25.67 8.69
N THR A 203 1.30 25.97 8.62
CA THR A 203 0.42 26.17 9.77
C THR A 203 -0.91 25.41 9.69
N GLY A 204 -1.02 24.37 8.85
CA GLY A 204 -2.29 23.65 8.71
C GLY A 204 -2.37 22.55 7.65
N ALA A 205 -3.54 21.94 7.55
CA ALA A 205 -3.85 20.87 6.60
C ALA A 205 -5.33 20.86 6.19
N LEU A 206 -5.61 20.46 4.95
CA LEU A 206 -6.94 20.12 4.50
C LEU A 206 -7.09 18.60 4.57
N LEU A 207 -8.00 18.13 5.43
CA LEU A 207 -8.33 16.72 5.60
C LEU A 207 -9.69 16.43 4.95
N ARG A 208 -9.83 15.26 4.33
CA ARG A 208 -11.12 14.70 3.92
C ARG A 208 -11.36 13.40 4.65
N VAL A 209 -12.53 13.28 5.25
CA VAL A 209 -13.04 12.06 5.84
C VAL A 209 -14.19 11.54 4.99
N ASN A 210 -14.02 10.34 4.43
CA ASN A 210 -15.06 9.66 3.68
C ASN A 210 -15.82 8.70 4.61
N ILE A 211 -17.14 8.86 4.65
CA ILE A 211 -18.08 8.07 5.45
C ILE A 211 -18.90 7.18 4.51
N ARG A 212 -19.05 5.90 4.84
CA ARG A 212 -19.96 4.96 4.18
C ARG A 212 -21.15 4.68 5.10
N PRO A 213 -22.32 5.32 4.91
CA PRO A 213 -23.50 5.01 5.70
C PRO A 213 -24.04 3.63 5.30
N VAL A 214 -24.39 2.83 6.30
CA VAL A 214 -24.93 1.45 6.12
C VAL A 214 -26.30 1.31 6.79
N GLN A 215 -26.70 2.31 7.60
CA GLN A 215 -28.01 2.41 8.26
C GLN A 215 -28.67 3.75 7.92
N VAL A 216 -29.95 3.89 8.26
CA VAL A 216 -30.71 5.14 8.08
C VAL A 216 -30.22 6.18 9.07
N THR A 217 -29.81 7.35 8.57
CA THR A 217 -29.21 8.45 9.36
C THR A 217 -30.17 9.61 9.62
N SER A 218 -31.46 9.48 9.35
CA SER A 218 -32.45 10.58 9.34
C SER A 218 -32.57 11.41 10.63
N SER A 219 -32.01 10.94 11.76
CA SER A 219 -31.95 11.66 13.04
C SER A 219 -30.59 12.34 13.30
N GLY A 220 -29.70 12.40 12.31
CA GLY A 220 -28.32 12.87 12.42
C GLY A 220 -27.32 11.77 12.76
N TRP A 221 -26.04 12.01 12.49
CA TRP A 221 -24.92 11.06 12.65
C TRP A 221 -23.71 11.73 13.31
N SER A 222 -22.76 10.93 13.78
CA SER A 222 -21.53 11.41 14.43
C SER A 222 -20.27 10.76 13.85
N VAL A 223 -19.15 11.47 13.93
CA VAL A 223 -17.82 10.98 13.54
C VAL A 223 -16.79 11.29 14.63
N ALA A 224 -15.94 10.33 14.95
CA ALA A 224 -14.83 10.47 15.89
C ALA A 224 -13.51 10.27 15.15
N LEU A 225 -12.60 11.25 15.24
CA LEU A 225 -11.25 11.20 14.69
C LEU A 225 -10.26 10.94 15.81
N MET A 226 -9.49 9.85 15.73
CA MET A 226 -8.54 9.40 16.76
C MET A 226 -7.11 9.45 16.24
N PHE A 227 -6.39 10.55 16.51
CA PHE A 227 -5.08 10.89 15.95
C PHE A 227 -3.91 10.13 16.62
N SER A 228 -2.96 9.70 15.78
CA SER A 228 -1.74 8.98 16.17
C SER A 228 -0.72 9.84 16.92
N SER A 229 -0.87 11.17 16.89
CA SER A 229 -0.15 12.17 17.70
C SER A 229 -1.13 13.22 18.25
N PRO A 230 -0.86 13.88 19.39
CA PRO A 230 -1.67 14.99 19.89
C PRO A 230 -1.72 16.14 18.87
N ILE A 231 -2.92 16.62 18.56
CA ILE A 231 -3.10 17.90 17.87
C ILE A 231 -2.69 19.01 18.84
N PRO A 232 -1.80 19.94 18.45
CA PRO A 232 -1.33 21.05 19.30
C PRO A 232 -2.48 21.83 19.94
N GLU A 233 -2.23 22.48 21.08
CA GLU A 233 -3.27 23.18 21.85
C GLU A 233 -3.79 24.41 21.10
N GLU A 234 -2.88 25.10 20.44
CA GLU A 234 -3.09 26.22 19.52
C GLU A 234 -3.79 25.84 18.21
N ALA A 235 -3.76 24.57 17.81
CA ALA A 235 -4.27 24.12 16.51
C ALA A 235 -5.76 23.74 16.55
N GLU A 236 -6.53 24.21 15.56
CA GLU A 236 -7.98 24.04 15.51
C GLU A 236 -8.42 23.15 14.33
N LEU A 237 -9.42 22.28 14.56
CA LEU A 237 -10.08 21.48 13.52
C LEU A 237 -11.48 22.06 13.23
N LEU A 238 -11.62 22.75 12.09
CA LEU A 238 -12.87 23.36 11.66
C LEU A 238 -13.53 22.56 10.53
N SER A 239 -14.86 22.55 10.46
CA SER A 239 -15.61 21.98 9.34
C SER A 239 -16.91 22.75 9.08
N GLY A 240 -17.26 22.94 7.82
CA GLY A 240 -18.58 23.43 7.41
C GLY A 240 -19.66 22.33 7.34
N HIS A 241 -19.28 21.07 7.51
CA HIS A 241 -20.19 19.91 7.39
C HIS A 241 -20.55 19.30 8.77
N VAL A 242 -19.75 19.52 9.81
CA VAL A 242 -19.98 18.93 11.15
C VAL A 242 -19.60 19.91 12.26
N GLN A 243 -20.28 19.83 13.40
CA GLN A 243 -20.00 20.62 14.59
C GLN A 243 -19.18 19.81 15.60
N LEU A 244 -18.11 20.39 16.14
CA LEU A 244 -17.29 19.79 17.20
C LEU A 244 -18.10 19.70 18.51
N ILE A 245 -18.04 18.54 19.16
CA ILE A 245 -18.75 18.24 20.41
C ILE A 245 -17.77 18.03 21.58
N SER A 246 -16.60 17.44 21.34
CA SER A 246 -15.61 17.14 22.40
C SER A 246 -14.20 16.93 21.84
N ILE A 247 -13.20 17.20 22.69
CA ILE A 247 -11.79 16.89 22.49
C ILE A 247 -11.29 16.09 23.70
N SER A 248 -10.40 15.10 23.52
CA SER A 248 -9.78 14.37 24.63
C SER A 248 -8.77 15.22 25.40
N GLN A 249 -8.50 14.83 26.65
CA GLN A 249 -7.51 15.51 27.51
C GLN A 249 -6.08 15.47 26.95
N ASP A 250 -5.76 14.51 26.08
CA ASP A 250 -4.48 14.40 25.37
C ASP A 250 -4.55 14.92 23.91
N ARG A 251 -5.64 15.60 23.54
CA ARG A 251 -5.92 16.18 22.21
C ARG A 251 -5.67 15.22 21.04
N ARG A 252 -6.00 13.94 21.23
CA ARG A 252 -5.97 12.91 20.17
C ARG A 252 -7.34 12.61 19.61
N ILE A 253 -8.39 12.68 20.41
CA ILE A 253 -9.75 12.31 19.99
C ILE A 253 -10.56 13.59 19.81
N PHE A 254 -11.18 13.73 18.64
CA PHE A 254 -12.11 14.82 18.30
C PHE A 254 -13.43 14.21 17.82
N THR A 255 -14.53 14.51 18.49
CA THR A 255 -15.86 13.96 18.15
C THR A 255 -16.77 15.07 17.63
N PHE A 256 -17.43 14.83 16.49
CA PHE A 256 -18.26 15.81 15.79
C PHE A 256 -19.64 15.22 15.44
N ASN A 257 -20.67 16.08 15.39
CA ASN A 257 -22.04 15.74 14.98
C ASN A 257 -22.39 16.37 13.61
N SER A 258 -23.31 15.75 12.87
CA SER A 258 -23.93 16.30 11.67
C SER A 258 -24.69 17.61 11.94
N LEU A 259 -24.71 18.52 10.97
CA LEU A 259 -25.50 19.75 11.01
C LEU A 259 -26.92 19.52 10.47
N SER A 260 -27.84 20.45 10.76
CA SER A 260 -29.26 20.34 10.37
C SER A 260 -29.50 20.16 8.87
N HIS A 261 -28.59 20.65 8.01
CA HIS A 261 -28.71 20.57 6.55
C HIS A 261 -28.14 19.27 5.94
N ASN A 262 -27.43 18.45 6.72
CA ASN A 262 -26.85 17.17 6.28
C ASN A 262 -27.11 16.02 7.27
N MET A 263 -28.19 16.11 8.04
CA MET A 263 -28.59 15.09 9.01
C MET A 263 -28.75 13.70 8.37
N ASP A 264 -29.37 13.59 7.19
CA ASP A 264 -29.47 12.30 6.50
C ASP A 264 -28.50 12.19 5.32
N ILE A 265 -27.54 11.27 5.45
CA ILE A 265 -26.59 10.88 4.41
C ILE A 265 -26.84 9.47 3.87
N SER A 266 -27.79 8.72 4.45
CA SER A 266 -28.05 7.32 4.10
C SER A 266 -28.42 7.01 2.64
N PRO A 267 -28.95 7.95 1.83
CA PRO A 267 -29.08 7.75 0.38
C PRO A 267 -27.75 7.74 -0.40
N MET A 268 -26.61 8.06 0.23
CA MET A 268 -25.32 8.26 -0.44
C MET A 268 -24.38 7.05 -0.27
N GLN A 269 -23.77 6.57 -1.35
CA GLN A 269 -22.80 5.46 -1.27
C GLN A 269 -21.51 5.83 -0.51
N ILE A 270 -21.09 7.10 -0.61
CA ILE A 270 -20.03 7.71 0.19
C ILE A 270 -20.44 9.18 0.44
N TYR A 271 -20.31 9.65 1.67
CA TYR A 271 -20.38 11.08 2.00
C TYR A 271 -18.99 11.60 2.39
N SER A 272 -18.63 12.82 1.98
CA SER A 272 -17.32 13.41 2.25
C SER A 272 -17.45 14.62 3.20
N VAL A 273 -16.81 14.51 4.36
CA VAL A 273 -16.63 15.57 5.34
C VAL A 273 -15.24 16.18 5.13
N TYR A 274 -15.14 17.51 5.08
CA TYR A 274 -13.86 18.20 4.96
C TYR A 274 -13.54 18.93 6.26
N PHE A 275 -12.31 18.79 6.74
CA PHE A 275 -11.80 19.48 7.92
C PHE A 275 -10.62 20.36 7.53
N TYR A 276 -10.66 21.62 7.94
CA TYR A 276 -9.56 22.56 7.82
C TYR A 276 -8.84 22.61 9.17
N VAL A 277 -7.60 22.13 9.21
CA VAL A 277 -6.71 22.27 10.35
C VAL A 277 -5.97 23.59 10.21
N GLN A 278 -6.08 24.47 11.20
CA GLN A 278 -5.36 25.76 11.22
C GLN A 278 -4.54 25.92 12.50
N ASN A 279 -3.72 26.97 12.54
CA ASN A 279 -2.89 27.37 13.69
C ASN A 279 -1.92 26.27 14.18
N MET A 280 -1.48 25.37 13.30
CA MET A 280 -0.41 24.43 13.61
C MET A 280 0.91 25.20 13.83
N PRO A 281 1.72 24.84 14.85
CA PRO A 281 3.07 25.38 15.02
C PRO A 281 3.97 25.06 13.82
N ALA A 282 4.87 25.98 13.47
CA ALA A 282 5.87 25.77 12.42
C ALA A 282 6.91 24.67 12.75
N THR A 283 6.84 24.06 13.94
CA THR A 283 7.61 22.88 14.37
C THR A 283 6.86 21.56 14.20
N SER A 284 5.57 21.60 13.87
CA SER A 284 4.74 20.44 13.56
C SER A 284 4.68 20.20 12.05
N ASP A 285 4.65 18.95 11.61
CA ASP A 285 4.41 18.57 10.21
C ASP A 285 2.97 18.04 10.06
N PRO A 286 2.03 18.82 9.50
CA PRO A 286 0.64 18.40 9.37
C PRO A 286 0.44 17.15 8.50
N SER A 287 1.42 16.79 7.65
CA SER A 287 1.36 15.58 6.81
C SER A 287 1.63 14.28 7.59
N THR A 288 2.15 14.39 8.82
CA THR A 288 2.44 13.22 9.69
C THR A 288 1.25 12.76 10.52
N TYR A 289 0.15 13.51 10.54
CA TYR A 289 -1.03 13.21 11.36
C TYR A 289 -1.96 12.22 10.67
N SER A 290 -1.87 10.95 11.07
CA SER A 290 -2.85 9.91 10.75
C SER A 290 -3.91 9.79 11.84
N ALA A 291 -5.12 9.34 11.49
CA ALA A 291 -6.17 9.06 12.46
C ALA A 291 -7.03 7.85 12.05
N LEU A 292 -7.51 7.11 13.05
CA LEU A 292 -8.65 6.22 12.86
C LEU A 292 -9.94 7.05 12.83
N VAL A 293 -10.92 6.62 12.04
CA VAL A 293 -12.20 7.30 11.88
C VAL A 293 -13.32 6.37 12.31
N GLY A 294 -13.93 6.65 13.46
CA GLY A 294 -15.12 5.94 13.94
C GLY A 294 -16.41 6.62 13.47
N VAL A 295 -17.38 5.86 12.96
CA VAL A 295 -18.67 6.38 12.47
C VAL A 295 -19.84 5.82 13.28
N TYR A 296 -20.76 6.73 13.67
CA TYR A 296 -22.00 6.43 14.37
C TYR A 296 -23.22 6.93 13.59
N ASP A 297 -24.22 6.08 13.34
CA ASP A 297 -25.46 6.41 12.63
C ASP A 297 -26.49 7.16 13.53
N LYS A 298 -25.99 7.87 14.54
CA LYS A 298 -26.77 8.64 15.53
C LYS A 298 -25.94 9.81 16.05
N LEU A 299 -26.60 10.86 16.54
CA LEU A 299 -25.97 11.99 17.24
C LEU A 299 -25.41 11.55 18.61
N ILE A 300 -24.25 12.11 18.98
CA ILE A 300 -23.63 11.93 20.30
C ILE A 300 -23.76 13.21 21.10
N PHE A 301 -24.26 13.10 22.34
CA PHE A 301 -24.44 14.21 23.27
C PHE A 301 -23.55 14.12 24.52
N ASP A 302 -23.11 12.90 24.85
CA ASP A 302 -22.04 12.65 25.82
C ASP A 302 -21.00 11.74 25.15
N ALA A 303 -19.78 12.25 25.01
CA ALA A 303 -18.64 11.55 24.44
C ALA A 303 -17.59 11.18 25.50
N SER A 304 -17.88 11.36 26.79
CA SER A 304 -16.94 11.17 27.90
C SER A 304 -16.28 9.78 27.91
N CYS A 305 -17.06 8.72 27.65
CA CYS A 305 -16.56 7.35 27.62
C CYS A 305 -15.59 7.09 26.46
N ILE A 306 -15.71 7.84 25.35
CA ILE A 306 -14.81 7.76 24.18
C ILE A 306 -13.45 8.41 24.51
N GLN A 307 -13.42 9.46 25.34
CA GLN A 307 -12.20 10.22 25.65
C GLN A 307 -11.13 9.41 26.41
N VAL A 308 -11.50 8.26 26.97
CA VAL A 308 -10.60 7.38 27.75
C VAL A 308 -9.83 6.42 26.84
N VAL A 309 -10.29 6.19 25.61
CA VAL A 309 -9.76 5.16 24.69
C VAL A 309 -8.61 5.72 23.84
N SER A 310 -7.52 6.13 24.50
CA SER A 310 -6.27 6.57 23.84
C SER A 310 -5.21 5.47 23.89
N PRO A 311 -4.90 4.76 22.78
CA PRO A 311 -3.93 3.66 22.77
C PRO A 311 -2.46 4.11 22.83
N VAL A 312 -2.19 5.43 22.86
CA VAL A 312 -0.85 5.99 22.62
C VAL A 312 -0.54 7.08 23.66
N ARG A 313 0.01 6.71 24.82
CA ARG A 313 0.51 7.71 25.79
C ARG A 313 1.92 8.19 25.43
N PRO A 314 2.29 9.47 25.69
CA PRO A 314 3.65 9.95 25.47
C PRO A 314 4.68 9.33 26.42
N LEU A 315 5.97 9.41 26.03
CA LEU A 315 7.11 9.11 26.89
C LEU A 315 7.16 10.05 28.12
N PRO A 316 7.55 9.58 29.31
CA PRO A 316 7.83 10.45 30.44
C PRO A 316 9.02 11.37 30.17
N THR A 317 8.88 12.67 30.43
CA THR A 317 10.00 13.62 30.41
C THR A 317 10.89 13.41 31.64
N THR A 318 12.11 12.92 31.43
CA THR A 318 13.08 12.66 32.49
C THR A 318 13.97 13.88 32.80
N ALA A 319 14.00 14.24 34.09
CA ALA A 319 15.02 15.06 34.77
C ALA A 319 15.34 16.46 34.20
N ALA A 320 14.85 17.49 34.90
CA ALA A 320 15.54 18.78 34.92
C ALA A 320 16.89 18.67 35.66
N PRO A 321 17.97 19.33 35.20
CA PRO A 321 19.22 19.45 35.97
C PRO A 321 19.03 20.27 37.27
N PRO A 322 19.82 20.02 38.33
CA PRO A 322 19.61 20.62 39.64
C PRO A 322 20.03 22.09 39.74
N THR A 323 19.35 22.82 40.63
CA THR A 323 19.70 24.19 41.05
C THR A 323 21.00 24.24 41.85
N THR A 324 21.86 25.22 41.54
CA THR A 324 22.97 25.66 42.42
C THR A 324 23.13 27.18 42.40
N THR A 325 23.39 27.75 43.58
CA THR A 325 23.43 29.21 43.87
C THR A 325 24.14 29.41 45.23
N PRO A 326 24.75 30.57 45.57
CA PRO A 326 25.16 31.72 44.74
C PRO A 326 26.54 32.38 45.14
N LEU A 327 26.87 33.53 44.49
CA LEU A 327 27.81 34.62 44.94
C LEU A 327 29.35 34.38 44.93
N PRO A 328 30.24 35.42 44.96
CA PRO A 328 30.04 36.87 44.64
C PRO A 328 31.18 37.59 43.83
N THR A 329 30.84 38.66 43.07
CA THR A 329 31.67 39.87 42.73
C THR A 329 32.98 39.72 41.91
N THR A 330 33.57 40.72 41.20
CA THR A 330 33.45 42.20 41.22
C THR A 330 33.92 42.89 39.89
N SER A 331 33.41 44.11 39.56
CA SER A 331 34.11 45.23 38.83
C SER A 331 34.52 45.03 37.33
N GLN A 332 34.43 45.96 36.35
CA GLN A 332 34.02 47.39 36.14
C GLN A 332 34.09 47.68 34.59
N ARG A 333 33.69 48.79 33.90
CA ARG A 333 32.84 50.00 34.13
C ARG A 333 32.86 50.99 32.92
N ALA A 334 31.68 51.43 32.44
CA ALA A 334 31.40 52.68 31.67
C ALA A 334 32.04 52.84 30.25
N THR A 335 31.67 53.79 29.36
CA THR A 335 30.92 55.08 29.50
C THR A 335 30.05 55.43 28.25
N THR A 336 29.62 56.70 28.04
CA THR A 336 28.31 57.07 27.46
C THR A 336 28.34 58.30 26.50
N THR A 337 27.23 58.59 25.80
CA THR A 337 26.62 59.93 25.43
C THR A 337 26.49 60.31 23.92
N GLN A 338 25.75 61.40 23.60
CA GLN A 338 24.85 61.58 22.43
C GLN A 338 25.17 62.78 21.47
N ARG A 339 24.68 62.72 20.21
CA ARG A 339 24.24 63.85 19.31
C ARG A 339 25.34 64.90 18.89
N PRO A 340 25.12 65.96 18.04
CA PRO A 340 23.88 66.50 17.40
C PRO A 340 23.94 67.03 15.89
N VAL A 341 22.77 67.19 15.24
CA VAL A 341 22.25 68.43 14.53
C VAL A 341 22.89 69.07 13.23
N VAL A 342 22.14 69.01 12.10
CA VAL A 342 21.71 70.12 11.14
C VAL A 342 22.60 70.75 10.02
N VAL A 343 22.07 70.67 8.76
CA VAL A 343 22.00 71.64 7.61
C VAL A 343 23.27 72.24 6.94
N THR A 344 23.31 72.27 5.58
CA THR A 344 23.31 73.48 4.69
C THR A 344 23.31 73.13 3.18
N THR A 345 22.71 74.02 2.35
CA THR A 345 22.54 74.02 0.86
C THR A 345 23.87 74.12 0.04
N LYS A 346 23.95 74.03 -1.32
CA LYS A 346 23.30 74.90 -2.35
C LYS A 346 23.68 74.59 -3.84
N LYS A 347 22.93 75.20 -4.80
CA LYS A 347 23.25 75.57 -6.22
C LYS A 347 23.15 74.58 -7.41
N THR A 348 21.93 74.48 -7.96
CA THR A 348 21.44 74.91 -9.31
C THR A 348 22.39 75.32 -10.47
N ILE A 349 22.04 74.91 -11.73
CA ILE A 349 22.14 75.63 -13.05
C ILE A 349 21.49 74.72 -14.17
N THR A 350 20.25 74.91 -14.67
CA THR A 350 19.65 75.82 -15.71
C THR A 350 19.65 75.35 -17.19
N THR A 351 18.48 74.87 -17.69
CA THR A 351 17.65 75.29 -18.88
C THR A 351 18.28 75.64 -20.26
N PRO A 352 17.58 75.52 -21.45
CA PRO A 352 16.13 75.73 -21.67
C PRO A 352 15.38 74.86 -22.74
N ARG A 353 14.12 75.26 -23.01
CA ARG A 353 13.07 74.81 -24.00
C ARG A 353 13.33 75.41 -25.43
N PRO A 354 12.47 75.33 -26.49
CA PRO A 354 10.98 75.20 -26.60
C PRO A 354 10.51 74.08 -27.60
N THR A 355 9.27 73.94 -28.14
CA THR A 355 8.12 74.86 -28.35
C THR A 355 6.77 74.14 -28.56
N THR A 356 5.68 74.70 -27.99
CA THR A 356 4.24 74.74 -28.46
C THR A 356 3.53 73.54 -29.13
N ALA A 357 2.26 73.22 -28.85
CA ALA A 357 1.24 73.69 -27.88
C ALA A 357 0.09 72.62 -27.82
N ARG A 358 -1.22 72.82 -27.54
CA ARG A 358 -2.15 73.93 -27.20
C ARG A 358 -3.40 73.26 -26.54
N THR A 359 -4.14 73.77 -25.55
CA THR A 359 -4.02 75.01 -24.75
C THR A 359 -4.09 74.63 -23.23
N THR A 360 -4.98 75.00 -22.29
CA THR A 360 -6.07 76.01 -22.16
C THR A 360 -6.26 76.42 -20.66
N THR A 361 -7.15 77.39 -20.45
CA THR A 361 -7.72 78.05 -19.25
C THR A 361 -8.51 77.18 -18.23
N THR A 362 -8.66 77.52 -16.92
CA THR A 362 -7.92 78.45 -16.03
C THR A 362 -8.14 78.15 -14.52
N ARG A 363 -7.23 78.71 -13.71
CA ARG A 363 -7.10 78.74 -12.24
C ARG A 363 -8.35 79.13 -11.39
N SER A 364 -8.47 78.52 -10.22
CA SER A 364 -9.46 78.77 -9.14
C SER A 364 -9.12 79.96 -8.22
N THR A 365 -10.07 80.43 -7.40
CA THR A 365 -10.05 80.38 -5.90
C THR A 365 -11.24 81.09 -5.23
N THR A 366 -12.09 80.36 -4.48
CA THR A 366 -12.78 80.88 -3.27
C THR A 366 -13.02 79.77 -2.23
N THR A 367 -12.39 79.93 -1.07
CA THR A 367 -12.62 79.48 0.33
C THR A 367 -13.79 78.54 0.72
N THR A 368 -13.45 77.40 1.39
CA THR A 368 -14.24 76.57 2.36
C THR A 368 -15.59 75.95 1.92
N VAL A 369 -16.05 74.77 2.38
CA VAL A 369 -15.89 73.99 3.63
C VAL A 369 -15.76 72.47 3.31
N ALA A 370 -15.18 71.64 4.20
CA ALA A 370 -15.15 70.16 4.09
C ALA A 370 -16.32 69.52 4.87
N PRO A 371 -16.98 68.44 4.37
CA PRO A 371 -16.44 67.06 4.49
C PRO A 371 -16.89 66.13 3.32
N PRO A 372 -16.85 64.78 3.45
CA PRO A 372 -15.80 63.89 3.95
C PRO A 372 -15.10 63.13 2.79
N ALA A 373 -14.28 62.12 3.12
CA ALA A 373 -13.58 61.17 2.24
C ALA A 373 -14.06 61.05 0.77
N THR A 374 -13.20 61.45 -0.17
CA THR A 374 -13.37 61.14 -1.61
C THR A 374 -13.16 59.66 -1.85
N THR A 375 -14.16 59.01 -2.45
CA THR A 375 -14.07 57.65 -3.00
C THR A 375 -13.01 57.57 -4.11
N LEU A 376 -12.31 56.44 -4.17
CA LEU A 376 -11.45 56.08 -5.30
C LEU A 376 -12.30 55.67 -6.51
N ALA A 377 -11.74 55.79 -7.72
CA ALA A 377 -12.44 55.40 -8.94
C ALA A 377 -12.53 53.86 -9.06
N PRO A 378 -13.57 53.30 -9.73
CA PRO A 378 -13.65 51.86 -9.98
C PRO A 378 -12.57 51.42 -10.98
N GLY A 379 -11.48 50.86 -10.46
CA GLY A 379 -10.38 50.31 -11.25
C GLY A 379 -9.04 50.23 -10.52
N ASP A 380 -8.68 51.28 -9.77
CA ASP A 380 -7.30 51.49 -9.26
C ASP A 380 -6.84 50.53 -8.14
N ASN A 381 -7.71 49.62 -7.68
CA ASN A 381 -7.46 48.65 -6.61
C ASN A 381 -7.63 47.17 -7.05
N CYS A 382 -7.70 46.91 -8.35
CA CYS A 382 -7.81 45.55 -8.92
C CYS A 382 -6.54 45.19 -9.70
N GLU A 383 -5.88 44.09 -9.31
CA GLU A 383 -4.62 43.63 -9.89
C GLU A 383 -4.81 42.24 -10.52
N VAL A 384 -4.37 42.04 -11.77
CA VAL A 384 -4.29 40.71 -12.39
C VAL A 384 -3.02 40.04 -11.87
N GLU A 385 -3.14 38.88 -11.21
CA GLU A 385 -1.96 38.22 -10.66
C GLU A 385 -1.11 37.60 -11.80
N PRO A 386 0.23 37.75 -11.77
CA PRO A 386 1.10 37.20 -12.80
C PRO A 386 1.15 35.66 -12.74
N ASN A 387 1.74 35.05 -13.78
CA ASN A 387 1.91 33.60 -13.88
C ASN A 387 3.41 33.24 -13.93
N ASP A 388 3.98 32.90 -12.78
CA ASP A 388 5.33 32.33 -12.67
C ASP A 388 5.38 31.13 -11.71
N GLN A 389 6.54 30.46 -11.63
CA GLN A 389 6.73 29.25 -10.82
C GLN A 389 6.69 29.47 -9.30
N ALA A 390 6.76 30.72 -8.82
CA ALA A 390 6.61 31.08 -7.40
C ALA A 390 5.20 31.61 -7.08
N ASN A 391 4.57 32.31 -8.03
CA ASN A 391 3.28 32.96 -7.89
C ASN A 391 2.34 32.53 -9.03
N PRO A 392 1.65 31.38 -8.90
CA PRO A 392 0.79 30.85 -9.95
C PRO A 392 -0.60 31.50 -9.95
N GLY A 393 -0.79 32.60 -10.69
CA GLY A 393 -2.09 33.25 -10.94
C GLY A 393 -3.05 32.48 -11.88
N TYR A 394 -3.08 31.14 -11.82
CA TYR A 394 -3.86 30.31 -12.75
C TYR A 394 -4.76 29.28 -12.05
N ILE A 395 -5.84 28.92 -12.74
CA ILE A 395 -6.84 27.93 -12.32
C ILE A 395 -6.24 26.52 -12.46
N ILE A 396 -5.74 25.96 -11.36
CA ILE A 396 -5.03 24.67 -11.38
C ILE A 396 -6.01 23.49 -11.55
N LEU A 397 -6.07 22.94 -12.77
CA LEU A 397 -6.96 21.85 -13.15
C LEU A 397 -6.44 20.48 -12.68
N ASN A 398 -7.12 19.87 -11.71
CA ASN A 398 -6.99 18.43 -11.42
C ASN A 398 -8.10 17.65 -12.15
N ASN A 399 -7.70 16.55 -12.81
CA ASN A 399 -8.49 15.68 -13.69
C ASN A 399 -10.01 15.72 -13.43
N GLY A 400 -10.74 16.31 -14.38
CA GLY A 400 -12.20 16.42 -14.31
C GLY A 400 -12.89 15.05 -14.34
N TYR A 401 -14.02 14.95 -13.64
CA TYR A 401 -14.82 13.74 -13.52
C TYR A 401 -16.26 14.01 -14.00
N SER A 402 -16.87 13.01 -14.65
CA SER A 402 -18.23 13.12 -15.19
C SER A 402 -19.29 12.88 -14.11
N THR A 403 -20.28 13.75 -14.03
CA THR A 403 -21.45 13.63 -13.16
C THR A 403 -22.71 14.09 -13.90
N GLY A 404 -23.70 13.21 -14.03
CA GLY A 404 -25.03 13.58 -14.51
C GLY A 404 -25.11 14.11 -15.94
N GLY A 405 -24.12 13.82 -16.79
CA GLY A 405 -24.04 14.32 -18.16
C GLY A 405 -23.24 15.62 -18.34
N GLY A 406 -22.67 16.18 -17.26
CA GLY A 406 -21.67 17.24 -17.30
C GLY A 406 -20.31 16.78 -16.73
N ILE A 407 -19.28 17.60 -16.93
CA ILE A 407 -17.91 17.39 -16.46
C ILE A 407 -17.60 18.40 -15.36
N SER A 408 -17.27 17.92 -14.17
CA SER A 408 -16.83 18.75 -13.04
C SER A 408 -15.31 18.71 -12.90
N PHE A 409 -14.68 19.84 -12.58
CA PHE A 409 -13.23 19.99 -12.44
C PHE A 409 -12.87 20.69 -11.14
N ASN A 410 -11.79 20.26 -10.50
CA ASN A 410 -11.26 20.94 -9.31
C ASN A 410 -10.32 22.07 -9.75
N ALA A 411 -10.35 23.16 -8.99
CA ALA A 411 -9.61 24.39 -9.27
C ALA A 411 -9.13 25.07 -7.97
N ARG A 412 -8.12 25.94 -8.10
CA ARG A 412 -7.49 26.72 -7.04
C ARG A 412 -7.29 28.16 -7.50
N ALA A 413 -7.63 29.10 -6.62
CA ALA A 413 -7.30 30.52 -6.70
C ALA A 413 -6.39 30.86 -5.50
N GLN A 414 -5.36 31.69 -5.70
CA GLN A 414 -4.33 31.91 -4.68
C GLN A 414 -3.79 33.34 -4.70
N LYS A 415 -3.79 34.01 -3.53
CA LYS A 415 -3.24 35.36 -3.34
C LYS A 415 -2.23 35.39 -2.20
N PHE A 416 -0.98 35.78 -2.48
CA PHE A 416 0.01 36.04 -1.44
C PHE A 416 -0.20 37.40 -0.76
N PRO A 417 0.11 37.55 0.54
CA PRO A 417 0.14 38.85 1.21
C PRO A 417 1.20 39.76 0.56
N ASP A 418 0.94 41.07 0.56
CA ASP A 418 1.93 42.07 0.15
C ASP A 418 2.09 43.19 1.18
N ASN A 419 3.14 43.99 1.01
CA ASN A 419 3.55 45.01 1.97
C ASN A 419 2.61 46.25 2.01
N LYS A 420 1.37 46.14 1.52
CA LYS A 420 0.39 47.24 1.44
C LYS A 420 -0.53 47.35 2.68
N GLY A 421 -0.53 46.37 3.57
CA GLY A 421 -1.23 46.43 4.86
C GLY A 421 -2.20 45.27 5.09
N LEU A 422 -3.24 45.51 5.90
CA LEU A 422 -4.31 44.56 6.17
C LEU A 422 -5.49 44.85 5.23
N LEU A 423 -5.80 43.90 4.36
CA LEU A 423 -6.80 43.96 3.31
C LEU A 423 -8.12 43.41 3.85
N SER A 424 -9.03 44.29 4.25
CA SER A 424 -10.42 43.94 4.53
C SER A 424 -11.26 44.00 3.25
N ASP A 425 -12.32 43.19 3.15
CA ASP A 425 -13.32 43.26 2.09
C ASP A 425 -12.72 43.12 0.68
N TRP A 426 -12.20 41.93 0.39
CA TRP A 426 -11.62 41.59 -0.91
C TRP A 426 -12.67 41.04 -1.90
N THR A 427 -12.37 41.07 -3.19
CA THR A 427 -13.18 40.40 -4.22
C THR A 427 -12.27 39.78 -5.27
N ILE A 428 -12.46 38.50 -5.59
CA ILE A 428 -11.70 37.80 -6.64
C ILE A 428 -12.61 37.60 -7.85
N LYS A 429 -12.19 38.11 -9.01
CA LYS A 429 -12.81 37.78 -10.30
C LYS A 429 -12.06 36.63 -10.95
N LEU A 430 -12.80 35.60 -11.31
CA LEU A 430 -12.36 34.50 -12.17
C LEU A 430 -12.85 34.76 -13.59
N GLU A 431 -11.96 34.67 -14.58
CA GLU A 431 -12.31 34.77 -16.00
C GLU A 431 -11.88 33.50 -16.73
N PHE A 432 -12.82 32.83 -17.42
CA PHE A 432 -12.61 31.57 -18.10
C PHE A 432 -12.68 31.71 -19.63
N ALA A 433 -11.81 31.01 -20.35
CA ALA A 433 -11.75 31.02 -21.81
C ALA A 433 -13.06 30.54 -22.46
N SER A 434 -13.73 29.56 -21.84
CA SER A 434 -15.06 29.04 -22.20
C SER A 434 -16.00 29.09 -20.98
N PRO A 435 -17.34 29.06 -21.18
CA PRO A 435 -18.30 29.09 -20.09
C PRO A 435 -18.09 28.00 -19.03
N VAL A 436 -18.39 28.35 -17.78
CA VAL A 436 -18.55 27.44 -16.64
C VAL A 436 -19.97 27.60 -16.10
N ASP A 437 -20.77 26.53 -16.17
CA ASP A 437 -22.20 26.54 -15.88
C ASP A 437 -22.49 26.73 -14.39
N LYS A 438 -21.59 26.24 -13.53
CA LYS A 438 -21.66 26.36 -12.07
C LYS A 438 -20.26 26.29 -11.46
N ILE A 439 -19.99 27.11 -10.43
CA ILE A 439 -18.93 26.84 -9.46
C ILE A 439 -19.52 26.51 -8.08
N GLN A 440 -18.86 25.61 -7.36
CA GLN A 440 -19.09 25.34 -5.94
C GLN A 440 -17.81 25.70 -5.18
N VAL A 441 -17.94 26.62 -4.22
CA VAL A 441 -16.82 27.23 -3.49
C VAL A 441 -17.05 27.00 -2.00
N PHE A 442 -16.01 26.58 -1.28
CA PHE A 442 -16.16 26.08 0.10
C PHE A 442 -15.79 27.11 1.19
N VAL A 443 -15.00 28.13 0.84
CA VAL A 443 -14.45 29.13 1.77
C VAL A 443 -14.69 30.58 1.33
N ALA A 444 -15.60 30.80 0.37
CA ALA A 444 -15.98 32.10 -0.14
C ALA A 444 -17.40 32.04 -0.74
N ARG A 445 -18.12 33.16 -0.75
CA ARG A 445 -19.41 33.30 -1.43
C ARG A 445 -19.18 33.55 -2.92
N ALA A 446 -19.71 32.66 -3.76
CA ALA A 446 -19.68 32.83 -5.21
C ALA A 446 -20.86 33.67 -5.71
N GLU A 447 -20.61 34.59 -6.63
CA GLU A 447 -21.60 35.38 -7.36
C GLU A 447 -21.39 35.22 -8.88
N GLY A 448 -22.47 35.08 -9.63
CA GLY A 448 -22.48 34.77 -11.06
C GLY A 448 -23.51 33.68 -11.41
N PRO A 449 -23.48 33.13 -12.63
CA PRO A 449 -22.52 33.43 -13.70
C PRO A 449 -22.75 34.78 -14.39
N PHE A 450 -21.66 35.43 -14.79
CA PHE A 450 -21.64 36.60 -15.66
C PHE A 450 -20.96 36.26 -17.00
N GLU A 451 -21.11 37.12 -18.02
CA GLU A 451 -20.61 36.91 -19.39
C GLU A 451 -20.93 35.49 -19.95
N GLY A 452 -22.17 35.04 -19.73
CA GLY A 452 -22.65 33.74 -20.21
C GLY A 452 -21.92 32.53 -19.60
N GLY A 453 -21.44 32.64 -18.36
CA GLY A 453 -20.69 31.58 -17.66
C GLY A 453 -19.19 31.80 -17.59
N LYS A 454 -18.66 32.81 -18.31
CA LYS A 454 -17.21 33.06 -18.39
C LYS A 454 -16.64 33.88 -17.22
N VAL A 455 -17.47 34.59 -16.47
CA VAL A 455 -17.03 35.45 -15.36
C VAL A 455 -17.77 35.08 -14.08
N TRP A 456 -17.03 34.95 -12.98
CA TRP A 456 -17.56 34.70 -11.64
C TRP A 456 -16.81 35.55 -10.61
N LEU A 457 -17.50 36.01 -9.57
CA LEU A 457 -16.92 36.76 -8.46
C LEU A 457 -16.92 35.92 -7.18
N LEU A 458 -15.89 36.05 -6.36
CA LEU A 458 -15.78 35.43 -5.04
C LEU A 458 -15.60 36.51 -3.97
N HIS A 459 -16.43 36.46 -2.94
CA HIS A 459 -16.42 37.38 -1.80
C HIS A 459 -16.12 36.63 -0.49
N PRO A 460 -15.50 37.29 0.51
CA PRO A 460 -15.18 36.68 1.79
C PRO A 460 -16.39 36.12 2.55
N MET A 461 -16.09 35.21 3.46
CA MET A 461 -16.90 34.83 4.60
C MET A 461 -16.51 35.68 5.82
N GLU A 462 -17.36 35.72 6.84
CA GLU A 462 -17.15 36.48 8.09
C GLU A 462 -15.88 36.08 8.87
N TYR A 463 -15.30 34.91 8.58
CA TYR A 463 -14.07 34.42 9.22
C TYR A 463 -12.79 34.61 8.38
N ASN A 464 -12.88 35.15 7.15
CA ASN A 464 -11.72 35.37 6.27
C ASN A 464 -11.81 36.67 5.45
N ASP A 465 -12.49 37.68 5.98
CA ASP A 465 -12.64 39.01 5.37
C ASP A 465 -11.36 39.85 5.42
N GLY A 466 -10.48 39.62 6.39
CA GLY A 466 -9.16 40.25 6.54
C GLY A 466 -7.98 39.37 6.09
N ILE A 467 -7.11 39.90 5.23
CA ILE A 467 -5.81 39.30 4.85
C ILE A 467 -4.70 40.30 5.18
N GLY A 468 -3.75 39.98 6.08
CA GLY A 468 -2.77 40.97 6.54
C GLY A 468 -1.36 40.46 6.73
N ALA A 469 -0.38 41.36 6.56
CA ALA A 469 1.05 41.12 6.80
C ALA A 469 1.43 41.01 8.30
N GLY A 470 0.53 40.49 9.14
CA GLY A 470 0.71 40.34 10.59
C GLY A 470 1.09 38.92 11.04
N GLU A 471 0.62 37.89 10.31
CA GLU A 471 0.87 36.48 10.62
C GLU A 471 1.48 35.78 9.39
N GLY A 472 2.47 34.91 9.63
CA GLY A 472 3.60 34.73 8.71
C GLY A 472 3.27 34.26 7.29
N ASN A 473 3.30 35.20 6.33
CA ASN A 473 3.41 35.03 4.87
C ASN A 473 2.46 34.03 4.17
N ASN A 474 1.43 33.52 4.85
CA ASN A 474 0.53 32.51 4.30
C ASN A 474 -0.37 33.12 3.20
N PRO A 475 -0.40 32.53 1.98
CA PRO A 475 -1.32 32.97 0.94
C PRO A 475 -2.76 32.55 1.26
N LEU A 476 -3.73 33.45 0.98
CA LEU A 476 -5.13 33.05 0.87
C LEU A 476 -5.25 32.07 -0.30
N GLN A 477 -5.80 30.89 -0.02
CA GLN A 477 -6.06 29.85 -1.02
C GLN A 477 -7.55 29.51 -1.00
N ILE A 478 -8.19 29.54 -2.16
CA ILE A 478 -9.59 29.17 -2.34
C ILE A 478 -9.65 28.01 -3.34
N LEU A 479 -10.06 26.83 -2.86
CA LEU A 479 -10.37 25.71 -3.73
C LEU A 479 -11.86 25.73 -4.10
N PHE A 480 -12.15 25.39 -5.35
CA PHE A 480 -13.52 25.31 -5.87
C PHE A 480 -13.67 24.21 -6.91
N ILE A 481 -14.91 23.79 -7.16
CA ILE A 481 -15.26 22.84 -8.21
C ILE A 481 -16.07 23.59 -9.27
N GLY A 482 -15.57 23.66 -10.50
CA GLY A 482 -16.33 24.14 -11.65
C GLY A 482 -17.06 22.98 -12.35
N SER A 483 -18.13 23.27 -13.08
CA SER A 483 -18.86 22.29 -13.91
C SER A 483 -19.17 22.88 -15.29
N ILE A 484 -19.02 22.05 -16.33
CA ILE A 484 -19.34 22.36 -17.73
C ILE A 484 -20.19 21.24 -18.35
N ALA A 485 -21.09 21.57 -19.26
CA ALA A 485 -21.92 20.59 -19.95
C ALA A 485 -21.10 19.58 -20.79
N ALA A 486 -20.05 20.02 -21.49
CA ALA A 486 -19.15 19.16 -22.26
C ALA A 486 -17.82 19.84 -22.58
N GLY A 487 -16.80 19.04 -22.90
CA GLY A 487 -15.48 19.50 -23.34
C GLY A 487 -14.39 19.34 -22.27
N THR A 488 -13.25 20.00 -22.47
CA THR A 488 -12.18 20.11 -21.46
C THR A 488 -12.43 21.31 -20.56
N ALA A 489 -12.06 21.21 -19.28
CA ALA A 489 -12.15 22.33 -18.35
C ALA A 489 -11.37 23.56 -18.89
N PRO A 490 -11.95 24.77 -18.88
CA PRO A 490 -11.33 25.93 -19.50
C PRO A 490 -10.12 26.46 -18.73
N GLU A 491 -9.12 26.93 -19.46
CA GLU A 491 -8.12 27.85 -18.92
C GLU A 491 -8.81 29.10 -18.37
N GLY A 492 -8.22 29.71 -17.34
CA GLY A 492 -8.72 30.96 -16.79
C GLY A 492 -7.72 31.68 -15.92
N ILE A 493 -7.97 32.98 -15.77
CA ILE A 493 -7.12 33.98 -15.13
C ILE A 493 -7.84 34.58 -13.91
N MET A 494 -7.05 35.09 -12.97
CA MET A 494 -7.55 35.64 -11.71
C MET A 494 -7.20 37.13 -11.57
N THR A 495 -8.21 37.96 -11.30
CA THR A 495 -8.02 39.35 -10.88
C THR A 495 -8.40 39.48 -9.40
N PHE A 496 -7.49 40.03 -8.59
CA PHE A 496 -7.72 40.27 -7.16
C PHE A 496 -8.01 41.76 -6.91
N CYS A 497 -9.15 42.06 -6.29
CA CYS A 497 -9.55 43.41 -5.92
C CYS A 497 -9.57 43.61 -4.40
N ARG A 498 -9.22 44.82 -3.96
CA ARG A 498 -8.97 45.17 -2.55
C ARG A 498 -9.96 46.22 -2.05
N ASN A 499 -10.30 46.17 -0.76
CA ASN A 499 -10.98 47.24 -0.02
C ASN A 499 -12.33 47.66 -0.66
N GLY A 500 -13.20 46.69 -0.91
CA GLY A 500 -14.53 46.86 -1.51
C GLY A 500 -14.55 47.17 -3.01
N ALA A 501 -13.39 47.28 -3.67
CA ALA A 501 -13.31 47.59 -5.09
C ALA A 501 -13.94 46.49 -5.95
N GLN A 502 -14.95 46.84 -6.74
CA GLN A 502 -15.62 45.91 -7.64
C GLN A 502 -14.92 45.87 -9.01
N PRO A 503 -14.56 44.68 -9.53
CA PRO A 503 -13.96 44.53 -10.84
C PRO A 503 -14.95 44.78 -11.97
N SER A 504 -14.45 45.02 -13.19
CA SER A 504 -15.29 45.09 -14.38
C SER A 504 -15.89 43.72 -14.72
N MET A 505 -17.17 43.69 -15.08
CA MET A 505 -17.90 42.45 -15.37
C MET A 505 -17.52 41.80 -16.71
N GLY A 506 -17.01 42.58 -17.66
CA GLY A 506 -16.62 42.10 -19.00
C GLY A 506 -15.21 41.49 -19.08
N LEU A 507 -14.92 40.78 -20.16
CA LEU A 507 -13.69 39.99 -20.33
C LEU A 507 -12.41 40.83 -20.53
N SER A 508 -11.32 40.42 -19.90
CA SER A 508 -9.97 40.96 -20.18
C SER A 508 -9.23 40.20 -21.31
N GLY A 509 -8.58 40.93 -22.21
CA GLY A 509 -8.13 40.43 -23.53
C GLY A 509 -6.80 39.67 -23.59
N GLY A 510 -6.49 38.81 -22.60
CA GLY A 510 -5.12 38.32 -22.35
C GLY A 510 -4.63 37.05 -23.09
N LEU A 511 -5.47 36.33 -23.84
CA LEU A 511 -5.17 34.93 -24.24
C LEU A 511 -4.77 34.73 -25.72
N GLY A 512 -3.45 34.71 -26.00
CA GLY A 512 -2.87 34.03 -27.18
C GLY A 512 -1.66 34.70 -27.88
N GLY A 513 -0.58 33.94 -28.22
CA GLY A 513 0.49 34.44 -29.11
C GLY A 513 1.85 33.68 -29.20
N SER A 514 2.02 32.84 -30.24
CA SER A 514 3.26 32.47 -31.00
C SER A 514 4.71 32.66 -30.46
N GLY A 515 5.43 31.54 -30.25
CA GLY A 515 6.51 31.01 -31.13
C GLY A 515 7.88 31.73 -31.34
N GLY A 516 8.99 30.97 -31.24
CA GLY A 516 10.35 31.36 -31.69
C GLY A 516 11.42 30.24 -31.53
N SER A 517 12.46 30.19 -32.37
CA SER A 517 13.49 29.11 -32.39
C SER A 517 14.87 29.60 -32.89
N VAL A 518 15.97 29.05 -32.37
CA VAL A 518 17.38 29.30 -32.78
C VAL A 518 18.23 28.01 -32.61
N THR A 519 19.24 27.79 -33.46
CA THR A 519 19.87 26.47 -33.69
C THR A 519 21.41 26.43 -33.64
N THR A 520 21.94 25.29 -33.14
CA THR A 520 23.17 24.56 -33.57
C THR A 520 24.55 25.26 -33.62
N ASN A 521 25.59 24.62 -33.05
CA ASN A 521 26.54 23.78 -33.83
C ASN A 521 27.67 23.14 -32.98
N SER A 522 28.33 22.12 -33.56
CA SER A 522 29.57 21.46 -33.07
C SER A 522 30.55 21.28 -34.24
N PRO A 523 31.80 20.85 -34.00
CA PRO A 523 32.35 19.83 -34.92
C PRO A 523 33.20 18.72 -34.27
N SER A 524 33.18 17.59 -34.99
CA SER A 524 33.69 16.23 -34.76
C SER A 524 35.20 15.97 -34.86
N GLY A 525 35.64 14.82 -34.31
CA GLY A 525 36.80 14.02 -34.76
C GLY A 525 37.23 12.96 -33.71
N GLY A 526 37.71 11.75 -34.03
CA GLY A 526 37.77 11.03 -35.32
C GLY A 526 38.67 9.77 -35.27
N ALA A 527 38.42 8.79 -36.15
CA ALA A 527 39.21 7.58 -36.46
C ALA A 527 39.17 6.35 -35.49
N SER A 528 39.39 5.17 -36.09
CA SER A 528 39.19 3.81 -35.57
C SER A 528 40.39 2.90 -35.92
N THR A 529 40.57 1.79 -35.20
CA THR A 529 41.19 0.54 -35.75
C THR A 529 40.68 -0.70 -35.02
N THR A 530 40.75 -1.87 -35.66
CA THR A 530 40.08 -3.13 -35.28
C THR A 530 40.96 -4.37 -35.43
N THR A 531 40.79 -5.38 -34.58
CA THR A 531 41.12 -6.80 -34.85
C THR A 531 40.30 -7.74 -33.95
N GLU A 532 39.92 -8.91 -34.46
CA GLU A 532 39.11 -9.94 -33.77
C GLU A 532 39.97 -11.07 -33.20
N GLN A 533 39.53 -11.70 -32.10
CA GLN A 533 39.67 -13.15 -31.82
C GLN A 533 38.91 -13.56 -30.54
N GLY A 534 38.63 -14.86 -30.38
CA GLY A 534 38.02 -15.49 -29.20
C GLY A 534 37.61 -16.95 -29.49
N PRO A 535 36.99 -17.70 -28.55
CA PRO A 535 36.75 -17.44 -27.12
C PRO A 535 37.69 -18.30 -26.22
N PRO A 536 37.56 -18.27 -24.88
CA PRO A 536 36.70 -19.27 -24.22
C PRO A 536 35.92 -18.75 -22.99
N LEU A 537 35.08 -19.62 -22.40
CA LEU A 537 34.27 -19.35 -21.21
C LEU A 537 35.12 -19.31 -19.92
N THR A 538 34.94 -18.26 -19.12
CA THR A 538 35.38 -18.18 -17.71
C THR A 538 34.31 -17.50 -16.86
N LEU A 539 34.04 -18.00 -15.65
CA LEU A 539 33.15 -17.32 -14.70
C LEU A 539 33.84 -16.07 -14.12
N PRO A 540 33.19 -14.89 -14.13
CA PRO A 540 33.63 -13.75 -13.35
C PRO A 540 33.06 -13.83 -11.93
N THR A 541 33.82 -14.41 -11.00
CA THR A 541 33.75 -13.96 -9.61
C THR A 541 34.29 -12.52 -9.55
N GLN A 542 33.61 -11.66 -8.79
CA GLN A 542 33.70 -10.19 -8.83
C GLN A 542 33.03 -9.54 -10.06
N ALA A 543 32.10 -8.62 -9.77
CA ALA A 543 31.55 -7.71 -10.77
C ALA A 543 32.60 -6.63 -11.15
N PRO A 544 32.53 -6.04 -12.37
CA PRO A 544 33.43 -4.94 -12.75
C PRO A 544 33.34 -3.76 -11.79
N SER A 545 34.47 -3.12 -11.50
CA SER A 545 34.51 -1.94 -10.63
C SER A 545 33.69 -0.79 -11.22
N SER A 546 32.82 -0.19 -10.40
CA SER A 546 31.78 0.76 -10.83
C SER A 546 32.34 2.04 -11.47
N GLY A 547 33.61 2.40 -11.19
CA GLY A 547 34.28 3.57 -11.75
C GLY A 547 34.43 3.58 -13.28
N SER A 548 34.39 2.43 -13.95
CA SER A 548 34.48 2.36 -15.42
C SER A 548 33.17 2.75 -16.12
N ARG A 549 32.04 2.19 -15.65
CA ARG A 549 30.69 2.42 -16.19
C ARG A 549 30.21 3.86 -15.99
N CYS A 550 30.58 4.45 -14.86
CA CYS A 550 30.11 5.78 -14.43
C CYS A 550 31.10 6.92 -14.73
N SER A 551 32.18 6.67 -15.48
CA SER A 551 33.14 7.72 -15.84
C SER A 551 32.56 8.71 -16.85
N ALA A 552 32.71 10.00 -16.58
CA ALA A 552 32.26 11.08 -17.46
C ALA A 552 33.19 11.34 -18.67
N THR A 553 34.36 10.69 -18.75
CA THR A 553 35.38 10.95 -19.79
C THR A 553 35.26 10.10 -21.05
N GLY A 554 34.36 9.11 -21.06
CA GLY A 554 34.07 8.30 -22.24
C GLY A 554 32.75 8.70 -22.90
N ALA A 555 32.69 8.64 -24.24
CA ALA A 555 31.44 8.70 -24.98
C ALA A 555 30.64 7.37 -24.91
N SER A 556 30.64 6.72 -23.74
CA SER A 556 29.87 5.52 -23.46
C SER A 556 28.38 5.88 -23.43
N SER A 557 27.65 5.35 -24.40
CA SER A 557 26.27 5.74 -24.69
C SER A 557 25.30 5.41 -23.56
N PHE A 558 24.32 6.30 -23.31
CA PHE A 558 23.21 6.06 -22.37
C PHE A 558 22.40 4.80 -22.72
N GLY A 559 22.29 4.49 -24.02
CA GLY A 559 21.80 3.24 -24.57
C GLY A 559 22.31 3.02 -26.00
N SER A 560 22.12 1.83 -26.58
CA SER A 560 22.52 1.53 -27.96
C SER A 560 21.49 0.70 -28.72
N LEU A 561 20.87 1.32 -29.72
CA LEU A 561 19.90 0.69 -30.64
C LEU A 561 20.57 -0.31 -31.61
N PRO A 562 19.90 -1.40 -32.02
CA PRO A 562 20.34 -2.22 -33.16
C PRO A 562 20.45 -1.39 -34.45
N THR A 563 21.24 -1.88 -35.42
CA THR A 563 21.55 -1.18 -36.69
C THR A 563 20.29 -0.77 -37.47
N SER A 564 19.28 -1.63 -37.44
CA SER A 564 17.93 -1.44 -37.98
C SER A 564 16.92 -2.12 -37.05
N SER A 565 15.72 -1.57 -36.93
CA SER A 565 14.62 -2.27 -36.26
C SER A 565 13.98 -3.29 -37.20
N ALA A 566 13.77 -4.52 -36.73
CA ALA A 566 12.87 -5.48 -37.37
C ALA A 566 11.63 -5.71 -36.49
N GLN A 567 10.65 -6.47 -36.99
CA GLN A 567 9.63 -7.06 -36.10
C GLN A 567 10.21 -8.27 -35.37
N THR A 568 9.78 -8.47 -34.13
CA THR A 568 9.96 -9.75 -33.42
C THR A 568 9.36 -10.88 -34.24
N ASN A 569 10.03 -12.05 -34.31
CA ASN A 569 9.44 -13.26 -34.87
C ASN A 569 8.52 -13.92 -33.83
N PRO A 570 7.19 -13.97 -34.04
CA PRO A 570 6.24 -14.51 -33.05
C PRO A 570 5.98 -16.01 -33.21
N ASN A 571 6.63 -16.66 -34.19
CA ASN A 571 6.37 -18.03 -34.61
C ASN A 571 7.47 -19.00 -34.16
N GLY A 572 8.23 -18.66 -33.13
CA GLY A 572 9.33 -19.47 -32.61
C GLY A 572 8.91 -20.58 -31.64
N PHE A 573 7.62 -20.94 -31.62
CA PHE A 573 7.02 -21.89 -30.68
C PHE A 573 6.70 -23.23 -31.37
N PHE A 574 6.72 -24.31 -30.60
CA PHE A 574 6.21 -25.61 -31.05
C PHE A 574 4.68 -25.62 -30.93
N GLN A 575 3.95 -25.95 -32.01
CA GLN A 575 2.49 -26.06 -31.93
C GLN A 575 2.08 -27.19 -30.97
N SER A 576 1.06 -26.97 -30.16
CA SER A 576 0.61 -27.95 -29.18
C SER A 576 -0.11 -29.13 -29.85
N ASP A 577 0.25 -30.38 -29.49
CA ASP A 577 -0.48 -31.59 -29.90
C ASP A 577 -1.97 -31.55 -29.51
N PHE A 578 -2.31 -30.77 -28.48
CA PHE A 578 -3.66 -30.56 -27.99
C PHE A 578 -4.46 -29.50 -28.77
N LYS A 579 -3.86 -28.81 -29.75
CA LYS A 579 -4.50 -27.76 -30.58
C LYS A 579 -5.75 -28.20 -31.35
N SER A 580 -5.91 -29.50 -31.57
CA SER A 580 -7.13 -30.10 -32.14
C SER A 580 -8.29 -30.21 -31.13
N LYS A 581 -8.01 -30.02 -29.84
CA LYS A 581 -8.93 -30.22 -28.71
C LYS A 581 -9.12 -28.98 -27.83
N THR A 582 -8.19 -28.01 -27.87
CA THR A 582 -8.32 -26.68 -27.26
C THR A 582 -8.63 -25.63 -28.34
N LYS A 583 -9.50 -24.66 -28.05
CA LYS A 583 -9.81 -23.56 -28.99
C LYS A 583 -8.59 -22.69 -29.35
N TYR A 584 -7.59 -22.68 -28.47
CA TYR A 584 -6.35 -21.91 -28.61
C TYR A 584 -5.13 -22.81 -28.38
N ASP A 585 -4.02 -22.46 -29.02
CA ASP A 585 -2.74 -23.07 -28.76
C ASP A 585 -2.05 -22.36 -27.57
N TYR A 586 -2.01 -23.02 -26.41
CA TYR A 586 -1.37 -22.44 -25.22
C TYR A 586 0.15 -22.30 -25.37
N ASN A 587 0.80 -23.06 -26.25
CA ASN A 587 2.24 -22.92 -26.49
C ASN A 587 2.56 -21.57 -27.14
N GLU A 588 1.74 -21.15 -28.11
CA GLU A 588 1.81 -19.82 -28.75
C GLU A 588 1.69 -18.69 -27.72
N ILE A 589 0.78 -18.85 -26.75
CA ILE A 589 0.47 -17.82 -25.75
C ILE A 589 1.58 -17.72 -24.71
N ILE A 590 2.13 -18.84 -24.23
CA ILE A 590 3.29 -18.86 -23.32
C ILE A 590 4.50 -18.21 -24.01
N HIS A 591 4.83 -18.63 -25.24
CA HIS A 591 5.92 -18.06 -26.04
C HIS A 591 5.79 -16.54 -26.19
N LYS A 592 4.60 -16.05 -26.58
CA LYS A 592 4.33 -14.62 -26.74
C LYS A 592 4.40 -13.87 -25.42
N SER A 593 3.85 -14.41 -24.33
CA SER A 593 3.95 -13.77 -23.01
C SER A 593 5.40 -13.62 -22.54
N ILE A 594 6.26 -14.60 -22.81
CA ILE A 594 7.69 -14.49 -22.52
C ILE A 594 8.34 -13.41 -23.41
N LEU A 595 8.00 -13.33 -24.71
CA LEU A 595 8.48 -12.26 -25.60
C LEU A 595 8.08 -10.86 -25.11
N PHE A 596 6.95 -10.69 -24.43
CA PHE A 596 6.62 -9.43 -23.74
C PHE A 596 7.62 -9.12 -22.62
N TYR A 597 7.92 -10.06 -21.72
CA TYR A 597 8.95 -9.84 -20.68
C TYR A 597 10.35 -9.60 -21.25
N GLU A 598 10.68 -10.16 -22.42
CA GLU A 598 11.90 -9.80 -23.14
C GLU A 598 11.87 -8.36 -23.65
N ALA A 599 10.71 -7.89 -24.13
CA ALA A 599 10.52 -6.52 -24.61
C ALA A 599 10.55 -5.48 -23.47
N GLN A 600 10.20 -5.88 -22.24
CA GLN A 600 10.36 -5.05 -21.02
C GLN A 600 11.80 -5.00 -20.48
N ARG A 601 12.78 -5.78 -20.99
CA ARG A 601 14.15 -5.82 -20.43
C ARG A 601 14.84 -4.45 -20.44
N SER A 602 15.32 -4.01 -19.27
CA SER A 602 16.21 -2.86 -19.08
C SER A 602 17.65 -3.33 -18.85
N GLY A 603 18.64 -2.48 -19.13
CA GLY A 603 20.07 -2.81 -19.05
C GLY A 603 20.69 -3.18 -20.40
N LYS A 604 21.87 -3.80 -20.36
CA LYS A 604 22.53 -4.37 -21.54
C LYS A 604 21.85 -5.68 -21.92
N LEU A 605 21.35 -5.78 -23.16
CA LEU A 605 20.62 -6.95 -23.65
C LEU A 605 21.56 -8.11 -24.01
N PRO A 606 21.08 -9.37 -23.96
CA PRO A 606 21.88 -10.52 -24.36
C PRO A 606 22.10 -10.54 -25.88
N ALA A 607 23.21 -11.12 -26.34
CA ALA A 607 23.51 -11.24 -27.77
C ALA A 607 22.45 -12.04 -28.56
N GLY A 608 21.72 -12.93 -27.89
CA GLY A 608 20.58 -13.69 -28.43
C GLY A 608 19.21 -13.01 -28.26
N ASN A 609 19.14 -11.70 -28.01
CA ASN A 609 17.89 -10.95 -27.85
C ASN A 609 16.90 -11.20 -29.01
N ARG A 610 15.72 -11.76 -28.71
CA ARG A 610 14.68 -12.08 -29.71
C ARG A 610 13.80 -10.88 -30.09
N ILE A 611 14.04 -9.70 -29.50
CA ILE A 611 13.28 -8.46 -29.70
C ILE A 611 14.13 -7.46 -30.52
N PRO A 612 14.20 -7.56 -31.86
CA PRO A 612 15.16 -6.84 -32.72
C PRO A 612 14.82 -5.36 -32.95
N TRP A 613 13.94 -4.79 -32.13
CA TRP A 613 13.62 -3.36 -32.05
C TRP A 613 13.88 -2.78 -30.66
N ARG A 614 14.31 -3.59 -29.69
CA ARG A 614 14.90 -3.15 -28.41
C ARG A 614 16.42 -3.18 -28.51
N GLY A 615 17.08 -2.28 -27.78
CA GLY A 615 18.52 -2.20 -27.63
C GLY A 615 18.94 -2.02 -26.17
N ASP A 616 20.25 -1.88 -25.95
CA ASP A 616 20.80 -1.63 -24.61
C ASP A 616 20.26 -0.32 -24.05
N SER A 617 19.72 -0.31 -22.84
CA SER A 617 19.11 0.87 -22.22
C SER A 617 19.41 0.96 -20.72
N GLY A 618 19.17 2.12 -20.09
CA GLY A 618 19.35 2.30 -18.64
C GLY A 618 20.78 2.02 -18.16
N LEU A 619 21.80 2.13 -19.03
CA LEU A 619 23.17 1.65 -18.75
C LEU A 619 23.88 2.40 -17.60
N LYS A 620 23.32 3.54 -17.18
CA LYS A 620 23.79 4.35 -16.03
C LYS A 620 22.98 4.17 -14.75
N ASP A 621 21.96 3.31 -14.72
CA ASP A 621 21.16 3.03 -13.51
C ASP A 621 22.08 2.70 -12.31
N GLY A 622 21.92 3.41 -11.19
CA GLY A 622 22.77 3.28 -9.99
C GLY A 622 24.09 4.06 -9.98
N CYS A 623 24.49 4.73 -11.07
CA CYS A 623 25.71 5.55 -11.07
C CYS A 623 25.63 6.75 -10.11
N ASP A 624 24.43 7.26 -9.84
CA ASP A 624 24.15 8.31 -8.86
C ASP A 624 24.42 7.89 -7.40
N VAL A 625 24.48 6.58 -7.15
CA VAL A 625 24.76 5.96 -5.84
C VAL A 625 26.00 5.06 -5.82
N GLY A 626 26.75 4.99 -6.93
CA GLY A 626 27.99 4.20 -7.05
C GLY A 626 27.83 2.68 -7.19
N HIS A 627 26.60 2.17 -7.28
CA HIS A 627 26.27 0.75 -7.42
C HIS A 627 25.89 0.40 -8.87
N ASP A 628 26.09 -0.85 -9.31
CA ASP A 628 25.48 -1.32 -10.57
C ASP A 628 24.03 -1.74 -10.32
N LEU A 629 23.07 -0.97 -10.86
CA LEU A 629 21.63 -1.28 -10.81
C LEU A 629 21.05 -1.51 -12.21
N THR A 630 21.90 -1.82 -13.20
CA THR A 630 21.47 -2.21 -14.56
C THR A 630 20.83 -3.61 -14.59
N GLY A 631 19.90 -3.85 -15.51
CA GLY A 631 19.08 -5.07 -15.54
C GLY A 631 17.64 -4.81 -15.11
N GLY A 632 16.87 -5.88 -14.89
CA GLY A 632 15.47 -5.82 -14.46
C GLY A 632 14.52 -5.45 -15.60
N TRP A 633 13.23 -5.32 -15.28
CA TRP A 633 12.20 -4.94 -16.24
C TRP A 633 11.79 -3.48 -16.07
N TYR A 634 11.48 -2.82 -17.18
CA TYR A 634 10.60 -1.66 -17.18
C TYR A 634 9.18 -2.11 -16.82
N ASP A 635 8.50 -1.32 -16.01
CA ASP A 635 7.29 -1.73 -15.32
C ASP A 635 6.09 -1.86 -16.26
N ALA A 636 5.72 -0.77 -16.93
CA ALA A 636 4.52 -0.70 -17.75
C ALA A 636 4.81 -0.19 -19.17
N GLY A 637 4.07 0.83 -19.60
CA GLY A 637 4.32 1.56 -20.83
C GLY A 637 5.47 2.59 -20.75
N ASP A 638 6.11 2.68 -19.60
CA ASP A 638 7.11 3.67 -19.18
C ASP A 638 8.50 3.07 -19.02
N ASP A 639 9.49 3.93 -18.72
CA ASP A 639 10.88 3.49 -18.51
C ASP A 639 11.23 3.43 -17.01
N VAL A 640 10.26 3.44 -16.09
CA VAL A 640 10.51 3.31 -14.64
C VAL A 640 10.68 1.83 -14.25
N LYS A 641 11.52 1.59 -13.24
CA LYS A 641 11.74 0.26 -12.65
C LYS A 641 11.16 0.22 -11.25
N PHE A 642 9.84 0.02 -11.12
CA PHE A 642 9.19 -0.13 -9.80
C PHE A 642 9.45 -1.54 -9.24
N GLY A 643 10.14 -1.63 -8.10
CA GLY A 643 10.58 -2.90 -7.52
C GLY A 643 9.45 -3.77 -6.97
N PHE A 644 8.38 -3.17 -6.48
CA PHE A 644 7.24 -3.88 -5.85
C PHE A 644 6.41 -4.72 -6.84
N PRO A 645 5.83 -4.15 -7.93
CA PRO A 645 5.17 -4.94 -8.98
C PRO A 645 6.14 -5.87 -9.72
N MET A 646 7.42 -5.49 -9.89
CA MET A 646 8.43 -6.36 -10.50
C MET A 646 8.71 -7.61 -9.65
N ALA A 647 8.80 -7.45 -8.32
CA ALA A 647 8.97 -8.56 -7.39
C ALA A 647 7.75 -9.48 -7.40
N TYR A 648 6.53 -8.93 -7.25
CA TYR A 648 5.28 -9.68 -7.38
C TYR A 648 5.22 -10.49 -8.67
N SER A 649 5.56 -9.86 -9.80
CA SER A 649 5.59 -10.52 -11.11
C SER A 649 6.55 -11.70 -11.11
N ALA A 650 7.76 -11.53 -10.59
CA ALA A 650 8.73 -12.61 -10.46
C ALA A 650 8.25 -13.75 -9.54
N THR A 651 7.61 -13.45 -8.40
CA THR A 651 7.04 -14.48 -7.50
C THR A 651 5.92 -15.26 -8.19
N VAL A 652 5.00 -14.59 -8.88
CA VAL A 652 3.85 -15.24 -9.54
C VAL A 652 4.25 -16.03 -10.79
N LEU A 653 5.26 -15.56 -11.52
CA LEU A 653 5.87 -16.33 -12.62
C LEU A 653 6.60 -17.57 -12.08
N ALA A 654 7.41 -17.42 -11.03
CA ALA A 654 8.08 -18.53 -10.37
C ALA A 654 7.07 -19.56 -9.82
N TRP A 655 5.97 -19.12 -9.20
CA TRP A 655 4.90 -20.00 -8.72
C TRP A 655 4.29 -20.83 -9.85
N GLY A 656 3.96 -20.21 -10.98
CA GLY A 656 3.48 -20.92 -12.16
C GLY A 656 4.52 -21.87 -12.78
N MET A 657 5.81 -21.52 -12.72
CA MET A 657 6.91 -22.37 -13.17
C MET A 657 7.15 -23.58 -12.26
N ILE A 658 6.89 -23.46 -10.94
CA ILE A 658 6.91 -24.57 -9.99
C ILE A 658 5.70 -25.48 -10.21
N GLU A 659 4.50 -24.91 -10.17
CA GLU A 659 3.26 -25.70 -10.13
C GLU A 659 2.89 -26.32 -11.46
N PHE A 660 3.31 -25.70 -12.57
CA PHE A 660 2.99 -26.11 -13.93
C PHE A 660 4.25 -26.28 -14.79
N GLN A 661 5.37 -26.73 -14.22
CA GLN A 661 6.67 -26.90 -14.89
C GLN A 661 6.56 -27.63 -16.25
N GLU A 662 5.82 -28.74 -16.28
CA GLU A 662 5.56 -29.50 -17.51
C GLU A 662 4.95 -28.65 -18.63
N ALA A 663 4.10 -27.66 -18.32
CA ALA A 663 3.47 -26.82 -19.32
C ALA A 663 4.46 -25.91 -20.06
N TYR A 664 5.56 -25.51 -19.39
CA TYR A 664 6.65 -24.76 -20.02
C TYR A 664 7.59 -25.68 -20.80
N ILE A 665 7.85 -26.90 -20.32
CA ILE A 665 8.66 -27.92 -21.01
C ILE A 665 7.94 -28.39 -22.29
N ASP A 666 6.68 -28.78 -22.20
CA ASP A 666 5.81 -29.19 -23.32
C ASP A 666 5.44 -28.02 -24.27
N ALA A 667 5.89 -26.79 -23.99
CA ALA A 667 5.83 -25.65 -24.90
C ALA A 667 7.17 -25.39 -25.61
N GLY A 668 8.26 -26.04 -25.17
CA GLY A 668 9.64 -25.75 -25.57
C GLY A 668 10.20 -24.44 -25.01
N GLU A 669 9.50 -23.81 -24.07
CA GLU A 669 9.80 -22.46 -23.55
C GLU A 669 10.52 -22.47 -22.20
N TRP A 670 10.80 -23.63 -21.59
CA TRP A 670 11.41 -23.73 -20.25
C TRP A 670 12.71 -22.91 -20.11
N GLN A 671 13.64 -22.99 -21.06
CA GLN A 671 14.87 -22.18 -21.00
C GLN A 671 14.58 -20.67 -21.10
N ASN A 672 13.65 -20.27 -21.96
CA ASN A 672 13.28 -18.86 -22.09
C ASN A 672 12.55 -18.34 -20.84
N ALA A 673 11.78 -19.18 -20.16
CA ALA A 673 11.14 -18.88 -18.89
C ALA A 673 12.17 -18.78 -17.73
N LEU A 674 13.20 -19.63 -17.73
CA LEU A 674 14.36 -19.49 -16.84
C LEU A 674 15.11 -18.17 -17.10
N ASP A 675 15.42 -17.85 -18.35
CA ASP A 675 16.12 -16.61 -18.74
C ASP A 675 15.28 -15.34 -18.54
N MET A 676 13.95 -15.48 -18.52
CA MET A 676 12.99 -14.45 -18.11
C MET A 676 13.09 -14.23 -16.60
N LEU A 677 12.85 -15.27 -15.78
CA LEU A 677 12.84 -15.16 -14.32
C LEU A 677 14.21 -14.69 -13.78
N LYS A 678 15.31 -15.23 -14.35
CA LYS A 678 16.68 -14.84 -13.98
C LYS A 678 16.95 -13.36 -14.19
N TRP A 679 16.31 -12.73 -15.18
CA TRP A 679 16.49 -11.31 -15.49
C TRP A 679 16.03 -10.38 -14.36
N ALA A 680 14.94 -10.75 -13.69
CA ALA A 680 14.45 -10.05 -12.52
C ALA A 680 15.30 -10.37 -11.28
N THR A 681 15.64 -11.65 -11.04
CA THR A 681 16.38 -12.04 -9.84
C THR A 681 17.84 -11.60 -9.85
N ASP A 682 18.51 -11.54 -11.00
CA ASP A 682 19.83 -10.90 -11.13
C ASP A 682 19.79 -9.41 -10.76
N TYR A 683 18.70 -8.71 -11.11
CA TYR A 683 18.48 -7.32 -10.71
C TYR A 683 18.17 -7.20 -9.20
N PHE A 684 17.38 -8.10 -8.61
CA PHE A 684 17.15 -8.09 -7.16
C PHE A 684 18.43 -8.40 -6.35
N ILE A 685 19.30 -9.28 -6.84
CA ILE A 685 20.62 -9.51 -6.25
C ILE A 685 21.46 -8.22 -6.25
N LYS A 686 21.49 -7.49 -7.38
CA LYS A 686 22.17 -6.18 -7.47
C LYS A 686 21.54 -5.11 -6.58
N ALA A 687 20.21 -5.08 -6.51
CA ALA A 687 19.44 -4.10 -5.75
C ALA A 687 19.56 -4.29 -4.24
N HIS A 688 19.74 -5.54 -3.76
CA HIS A 688 20.03 -5.86 -2.37
C HIS A 688 21.52 -5.59 -2.05
N ALA A 689 21.89 -4.31 -2.00
CA ALA A 689 23.27 -3.86 -1.89
C ALA A 689 23.93 -4.15 -0.51
N ALA A 690 23.13 -4.42 0.53
CA ALA A 690 23.56 -4.89 1.84
C ALA A 690 22.37 -5.49 2.62
N PRO A 691 22.57 -6.31 3.68
CA PRO A 691 21.51 -7.08 4.35
C PRO A 691 20.30 -6.32 4.95
N ASN A 692 20.33 -4.97 4.94
CA ASN A 692 19.23 -4.09 5.35
C ASN A 692 19.15 -2.86 4.41
N VAL A 693 19.46 -3.04 3.11
CA VAL A 693 19.45 -2.00 2.07
C VAL A 693 18.97 -2.62 0.75
N LEU A 694 17.81 -2.16 0.27
CA LEU A 694 17.24 -2.59 -1.01
C LEU A 694 16.92 -1.37 -1.88
N TYR A 695 17.41 -1.35 -3.12
CA TYR A 695 16.99 -0.38 -4.14
C TYR A 695 15.64 -0.81 -4.74
N VAL A 696 14.62 0.05 -4.62
CA VAL A 696 13.21 -0.31 -4.87
C VAL A 696 12.56 0.49 -6.00
N GLN A 697 13.22 1.52 -6.51
CA GLN A 697 12.76 2.26 -7.69
C GLN A 697 13.95 2.90 -8.41
N ILE A 698 14.08 2.70 -9.73
CA ILE A 698 15.06 3.44 -10.56
C ILE A 698 14.31 4.25 -11.62
N GLY A 699 14.74 5.49 -11.80
CA GLY A 699 13.98 6.51 -12.52
C GLY A 699 13.09 7.31 -11.57
N ASP A 700 12.81 8.56 -11.92
CA ASP A 700 11.82 9.38 -11.23
C ASP A 700 10.55 9.43 -12.06
N PRO A 701 9.39 8.96 -11.56
CA PRO A 701 8.25 8.67 -12.43
C PRO A 701 7.59 9.93 -12.99
N VAL A 702 7.57 11.04 -12.25
CA VAL A 702 7.07 12.31 -12.80
C VAL A 702 7.98 12.81 -13.93
N ARG A 703 9.30 12.67 -13.77
CA ARG A 703 10.26 13.03 -14.83
C ARG A 703 10.17 12.11 -16.04
N ASP A 704 10.04 10.80 -15.82
CA ASP A 704 9.92 9.76 -16.86
C ASP A 704 8.60 9.89 -17.64
N HIS A 705 7.50 10.17 -16.94
CA HIS A 705 6.17 10.38 -17.53
C HIS A 705 6.03 11.74 -18.22
N SER A 706 6.90 12.72 -17.90
CA SER A 706 7.02 13.95 -18.69
C SER A 706 7.63 13.76 -20.09
N LYS A 707 7.99 12.52 -20.49
CA LYS A 707 8.67 12.19 -21.75
C LYS A 707 8.06 10.96 -22.41
N TRP A 708 8.12 10.94 -23.73
CA TRP A 708 7.72 9.81 -24.57
C TRP A 708 8.83 9.53 -25.58
N TRP A 709 9.86 8.85 -25.13
CA TRP A 709 11.11 8.56 -25.87
C TRP A 709 11.27 7.05 -26.06
N ARG A 710 12.36 6.60 -26.70
CA ARG A 710 12.82 5.21 -26.57
C ARG A 710 13.67 5.08 -25.30
N PRO A 711 13.63 3.94 -24.58
CA PRO A 711 14.50 3.71 -23.43
C PRO A 711 15.99 3.83 -23.75
N GLU A 712 16.39 3.52 -24.99
CA GLU A 712 17.77 3.66 -25.48
C GLU A 712 18.19 5.12 -25.77
N ASP A 713 17.22 6.03 -25.96
CA ASP A 713 17.43 7.47 -26.21
C ASP A 713 17.48 8.30 -24.91
N PHE A 714 17.51 7.66 -23.72
CA PHE A 714 17.33 8.34 -22.43
C PHE A 714 18.60 9.12 -22.00
N LEU A 715 18.76 10.35 -22.48
CA LEU A 715 19.98 11.18 -22.32
C LEU A 715 20.20 11.84 -20.93
N VAL A 716 19.50 11.42 -19.87
CA VAL A 716 19.64 12.02 -18.53
C VAL A 716 19.77 10.97 -17.45
N ASP A 717 20.46 11.30 -16.35
CA ASP A 717 20.68 10.33 -15.28
C ASP A 717 19.39 10.02 -14.50
N ARG A 718 19.23 8.73 -14.17
CA ARG A 718 18.03 8.13 -13.58
C ARG A 718 18.27 7.89 -12.10
N LYS A 719 17.54 8.62 -11.27
CA LYS A 719 17.69 8.59 -9.80
C LYS A 719 17.34 7.23 -9.23
N SER A 720 18.17 6.76 -8.30
CA SER A 720 18.04 5.48 -7.61
C SER A 720 17.48 5.69 -6.21
N TYR A 721 16.32 5.11 -5.94
CA TYR A 721 15.63 5.16 -4.65
C TYR A 721 15.75 3.82 -3.91
N LYS A 722 15.91 3.88 -2.59
CA LYS A 722 16.12 2.71 -1.73
C LYS A 722 15.33 2.79 -0.44
N ILE A 723 15.16 1.64 0.18
CA ILE A 723 14.78 1.50 1.59
C ILE A 723 15.97 1.00 2.41
N ASP A 724 16.03 1.40 3.68
CA ASP A 724 17.06 0.98 4.62
C ASP A 724 16.57 0.98 6.08
N ILE A 725 17.46 0.69 7.02
CA ILE A 725 17.17 0.62 8.47
C ILE A 725 16.58 1.92 9.07
N ARG A 726 16.73 3.08 8.40
CA ARG A 726 16.16 4.38 8.78
C ARG A 726 14.89 4.71 7.98
N HIS A 727 14.80 4.23 6.74
CA HIS A 727 13.66 4.43 5.84
C HIS A 727 13.16 3.07 5.34
N PRO A 728 12.46 2.26 6.18
CA PRO A 728 12.14 0.89 5.82
C PRO A 728 10.97 0.79 4.82
N GLY A 729 10.79 -0.40 4.25
CA GLY A 729 9.68 -0.69 3.35
C GLY A 729 9.35 -2.17 3.38
N THR A 730 8.44 -2.55 4.27
CA THR A 730 8.14 -3.95 4.58
C THR A 730 7.66 -4.71 3.34
N GLU A 731 6.73 -4.12 2.59
CA GLU A 731 6.01 -4.70 1.45
C GLU A 731 6.99 -5.20 0.39
N VAL A 732 7.75 -4.27 -0.19
CA VAL A 732 8.67 -4.53 -1.28
C VAL A 732 9.89 -5.35 -0.84
N ALA A 733 10.33 -5.23 0.42
CA ALA A 733 11.40 -6.09 0.95
C ALA A 733 10.93 -7.54 1.12
N ALA A 734 9.72 -7.75 1.64
CA ALA A 734 9.13 -9.08 1.81
C ALA A 734 8.73 -9.70 0.46
N GLU A 735 8.11 -8.95 -0.47
CA GLU A 735 7.80 -9.46 -1.81
C GLU A 735 9.09 -9.79 -2.59
N THR A 736 10.16 -8.99 -2.47
CA THR A 736 11.45 -9.34 -3.08
C THR A 736 12.04 -10.61 -2.43
N ALA A 737 11.86 -10.81 -1.12
CA ALA A 737 12.23 -12.06 -0.47
C ALA A 737 11.40 -13.25 -0.96
N ALA A 738 10.09 -13.07 -1.18
CA ALA A 738 9.20 -14.08 -1.75
C ALA A 738 9.63 -14.47 -3.18
N ALA A 739 9.89 -13.47 -4.05
CA ALA A 739 10.36 -13.67 -5.42
C ALA A 739 11.66 -14.48 -5.48
N LEU A 740 12.63 -14.12 -4.64
CA LEU A 740 13.91 -14.81 -4.55
C LEU A 740 13.77 -16.24 -3.99
N ALA A 741 12.91 -16.45 -2.98
CA ALA A 741 12.64 -17.78 -2.44
C ALA A 741 11.95 -18.69 -3.47
N ALA A 742 10.87 -18.21 -4.12
CA ALA A 742 10.16 -18.94 -5.17
C ALA A 742 11.11 -19.28 -6.35
N ALA A 743 11.88 -18.30 -6.83
CA ALA A 743 12.86 -18.53 -7.89
C ALA A 743 13.96 -19.53 -7.47
N SER A 744 14.36 -19.57 -6.20
CA SER A 744 15.36 -20.55 -5.73
C SER A 744 14.88 -22.00 -5.84
N ILE A 745 13.57 -22.25 -5.80
CA ILE A 745 12.97 -23.57 -6.06
C ILE A 745 13.09 -23.89 -7.55
N VAL A 746 12.68 -22.94 -8.42
CA VAL A 746 12.78 -23.06 -9.90
C VAL A 746 14.22 -23.36 -10.36
N PHE A 747 15.22 -22.70 -9.75
CA PHE A 747 16.62 -22.88 -10.11
C PHE A 747 17.33 -24.02 -9.36
N ARG A 748 16.70 -24.70 -8.39
CA ARG A 748 17.37 -25.66 -7.49
C ARG A 748 18.11 -26.77 -8.25
N ASP A 749 17.45 -27.37 -9.24
CA ASP A 749 18.00 -28.48 -10.05
C ASP A 749 18.73 -28.01 -11.32
N VAL A 750 18.58 -26.74 -11.69
CA VAL A 750 19.21 -26.13 -12.88
C VAL A 750 20.57 -25.51 -12.53
N ASN A 751 20.65 -24.83 -11.38
CA ASN A 751 21.84 -24.19 -10.85
C ASN A 751 21.70 -23.99 -9.33
N SER A 752 22.03 -25.03 -8.56
CA SER A 752 21.94 -25.04 -7.09
C SER A 752 22.72 -23.90 -6.42
N SER A 753 23.90 -23.54 -6.93
CA SER A 753 24.69 -22.41 -6.40
C SER A 753 24.00 -21.06 -6.58
N TYR A 754 23.27 -20.86 -7.68
CA TYR A 754 22.43 -19.68 -7.86
C TYR A 754 21.22 -19.73 -6.93
N ALA A 755 20.55 -20.88 -6.81
CA ALA A 755 19.46 -21.08 -5.86
C ALA A 755 19.86 -20.77 -4.40
N ASP A 756 21.03 -21.19 -3.94
CA ASP A 756 21.52 -20.86 -2.59
C ASP A 756 21.82 -19.37 -2.40
N THR A 757 22.30 -18.69 -3.46
CA THR A 757 22.46 -17.23 -3.47
C THR A 757 21.11 -16.52 -3.32
N LEU A 758 20.08 -16.99 -4.05
CA LEU A 758 18.71 -16.47 -3.95
C LEU A 758 18.12 -16.70 -2.55
N VAL A 759 18.31 -17.88 -1.96
CA VAL A 759 17.89 -18.19 -0.58
C VAL A 759 18.57 -17.27 0.44
N GLN A 760 19.87 -16.98 0.28
CA GLN A 760 20.56 -16.08 1.19
C GLN A 760 19.98 -14.66 1.13
N HIS A 761 19.88 -14.07 -0.06
CA HIS A 761 19.29 -12.73 -0.24
C HIS A 761 17.84 -12.67 0.28
N SER A 762 17.04 -13.72 0.04
CA SER A 762 15.67 -13.84 0.56
C SER A 762 15.63 -13.83 2.10
N LYS A 763 16.45 -14.66 2.76
CA LYS A 763 16.51 -14.70 4.24
C LYS A 763 16.94 -13.38 4.85
N GLU A 764 17.85 -12.66 4.21
CA GLU A 764 18.32 -11.34 4.68
C GLU A 764 17.23 -10.27 4.52
N LEU A 765 16.62 -10.17 3.33
CA LEU A 765 15.52 -9.23 3.06
C LEU A 765 14.29 -9.48 3.94
N TYR A 766 13.91 -10.74 4.17
CA TYR A 766 12.80 -11.07 5.06
C TYR A 766 13.08 -10.64 6.51
N ARG A 767 14.30 -10.87 7.01
CA ARG A 767 14.72 -10.43 8.35
C ARG A 767 14.74 -8.90 8.46
N PHE A 768 15.11 -8.19 7.39
CA PHE A 768 15.04 -6.73 7.33
C PHE A 768 13.58 -6.25 7.40
N ALA A 769 12.71 -6.72 6.51
CA ALA A 769 11.29 -6.38 6.48
C ALA A 769 10.60 -6.60 7.83
N ASP A 770 10.75 -7.79 8.39
CA ASP A 770 10.10 -8.21 9.64
C ASP A 770 10.53 -7.41 10.87
N ARG A 771 11.82 -7.03 10.95
CA ARG A 771 12.42 -6.29 12.08
C ARG A 771 12.31 -4.77 11.92
N ARG A 772 12.04 -4.27 10.72
CA ARG A 772 11.97 -2.85 10.39
C ARG A 772 10.70 -2.58 9.61
N ARG A 773 9.57 -2.74 10.30
CA ARG A 773 8.24 -2.58 9.73
C ARG A 773 7.90 -1.11 9.53
N LYS A 774 7.76 -0.71 8.27
CA LYS A 774 7.21 0.58 7.86
C LYS A 774 6.72 0.45 6.42
N THR A 775 5.60 1.08 6.09
CA THR A 775 5.06 1.04 4.74
C THR A 775 5.93 1.79 3.74
N TYR A 776 6.33 1.12 2.66
CA TYR A 776 7.44 1.56 1.81
C TYR A 776 7.18 2.89 1.08
N HIS A 777 5.91 3.19 0.79
CA HIS A 777 5.51 4.45 0.15
C HIS A 777 5.61 5.68 1.08
N GLU A 778 5.91 5.49 2.37
CA GLU A 778 6.31 6.57 3.28
C GLU A 778 7.81 6.88 3.20
N SER A 779 8.62 5.88 2.86
CA SER A 779 10.08 5.97 2.75
C SER A 779 10.53 6.38 1.35
N VAL A 780 9.87 5.86 0.31
CA VAL A 780 10.08 6.21 -1.10
C VAL A 780 8.81 6.90 -1.62
N GLN A 781 8.66 8.17 -1.26
CA GLN A 781 7.42 8.93 -1.52
C GLN A 781 7.05 9.05 -3.01
N SER A 782 8.00 8.85 -3.93
CA SER A 782 7.76 8.87 -5.38
C SER A 782 6.79 7.79 -5.88
N VAL A 783 6.59 6.69 -5.15
CA VAL A 783 5.62 5.64 -5.54
C VAL A 783 4.18 5.96 -5.16
N ARG A 784 3.92 6.99 -4.34
CA ARG A 784 2.60 7.29 -3.73
C ARG A 784 1.45 7.50 -4.72
N ASN A 785 1.77 7.87 -5.96
CA ASN A 785 0.79 8.12 -7.03
C ASN A 785 0.75 7.00 -8.09
N PHE A 786 1.50 5.91 -7.88
CA PHE A 786 1.67 4.81 -8.83
C PHE A 786 1.43 3.46 -8.11
N TYR A 787 2.43 2.98 -7.36
CA TYR A 787 2.40 1.72 -6.62
C TYR A 787 2.38 1.95 -5.10
N LYS A 788 1.46 2.81 -4.64
CA LYS A 788 1.18 3.00 -3.22
C LYS A 788 0.64 1.68 -2.65
N SER A 789 1.18 1.17 -1.54
CA SER A 789 0.48 0.09 -0.83
C SER A 789 -0.82 0.59 -0.20
N TRP A 790 -1.88 -0.20 -0.34
CA TRP A 790 -3.21 0.09 0.19
C TRP A 790 -3.57 -0.86 1.33
N ASN A 791 -3.17 -2.13 1.23
CA ASN A 791 -3.49 -3.18 2.21
C ASN A 791 -2.53 -3.26 3.40
N GLY A 792 -1.45 -2.47 3.40
CA GLY A 792 -0.41 -2.49 4.43
C GLY A 792 0.75 -3.38 4.02
N TYR A 793 1.25 -4.22 4.95
CA TYR A 793 2.39 -5.11 4.72
C TYR A 793 2.27 -6.51 5.37
N ASN A 794 1.08 -6.84 5.86
CA ASN A 794 0.87 -8.00 6.71
C ASN A 794 0.85 -9.29 5.90
N ASP A 795 0.25 -9.25 4.71
CA ASP A 795 0.20 -10.34 3.74
C ASP A 795 1.57 -10.67 3.16
N GLU A 796 2.45 -9.71 2.80
CA GLU A 796 3.80 -10.06 2.33
C GLU A 796 4.64 -10.71 3.43
N LEU A 797 4.47 -10.32 4.68
CA LEU A 797 5.17 -10.95 5.82
C LEU A 797 4.74 -12.39 6.07
N LEU A 798 3.53 -12.78 5.65
CA LEU A 798 3.07 -14.17 5.61
C LEU A 798 3.53 -14.88 4.33
N TRP A 799 3.29 -14.27 3.17
CA TRP A 799 3.64 -14.76 1.82
C TRP A 799 5.12 -15.12 1.70
N ALA A 800 5.99 -14.18 2.07
CA ALA A 800 7.44 -14.39 2.07
C ALA A 800 7.89 -15.43 3.09
N ALA A 801 7.15 -15.62 4.20
CA ALA A 801 7.44 -16.69 5.16
C ALA A 801 7.10 -18.07 4.59
N VAL A 802 5.93 -18.25 3.98
CA VAL A 802 5.56 -19.54 3.38
C VAL A 802 6.44 -19.85 2.16
N TRP A 803 6.82 -18.86 1.36
CA TRP A 803 7.82 -19.03 0.31
C TRP A 803 9.20 -19.41 0.85
N LEU A 804 9.67 -18.76 1.92
CA LEU A 804 10.91 -19.15 2.58
C LEU A 804 10.84 -20.56 3.17
N HIS A 805 9.69 -21.00 3.68
CA HIS A 805 9.49 -22.38 4.10
C HIS A 805 9.66 -23.34 2.92
N LYS A 806 8.87 -23.17 1.84
CA LYS A 806 8.94 -24.00 0.62
C LYS A 806 10.35 -24.06 0.01
N ALA A 807 11.12 -22.98 0.12
CA ALA A 807 12.48 -22.86 -0.41
C ALA A 807 13.59 -23.47 0.48
N THR A 808 13.31 -23.77 1.76
CA THR A 808 14.35 -24.11 2.75
C THR A 808 14.03 -25.30 3.65
N ASN A 809 12.76 -25.71 3.72
CA ASN A 809 12.20 -26.63 4.72
C ASN A 809 12.43 -26.19 6.19
N GLU A 810 12.72 -24.91 6.45
CA GLU A 810 12.80 -24.38 7.81
C GLU A 810 11.39 -24.15 8.36
N SER A 811 10.94 -25.04 9.26
CA SER A 811 9.60 -25.00 9.87
C SER A 811 9.31 -23.76 10.71
N SER A 812 10.35 -23.01 11.11
CA SER A 812 10.25 -21.73 11.78
C SER A 812 9.50 -20.66 10.96
N PHE A 813 9.63 -20.68 9.62
CA PHE A 813 8.90 -19.75 8.76
C PHE A 813 7.43 -20.14 8.60
N LEU A 814 7.13 -21.43 8.38
CA LEU A 814 5.74 -21.92 8.31
C LEU A 814 5.01 -21.64 9.62
N LYS A 815 5.57 -22.08 10.76
CA LYS A 815 4.97 -21.83 12.07
C LYS A 815 4.73 -20.34 12.31
N LYS A 816 5.65 -19.46 11.88
CA LYS A 816 5.48 -18.02 12.01
C LYS A 816 4.34 -17.47 11.14
N ALA A 817 4.12 -18.03 9.94
CA ALA A 817 2.95 -17.67 9.13
C ALA A 817 1.65 -18.10 9.84
N GLU A 818 1.59 -19.34 10.33
CA GLU A 818 0.41 -19.86 11.05
C GLU A 818 0.13 -19.10 12.36
N ASP A 819 1.16 -18.84 13.18
CA ASP A 819 1.09 -18.07 14.44
C ASP A 819 0.57 -16.63 14.24
N ARG A 820 0.63 -16.10 13.01
CA ARG A 820 0.27 -14.71 12.69
C ARG A 820 -0.93 -14.57 11.77
N TYR A 821 -1.33 -15.63 11.06
CA TYR A 821 -2.38 -15.65 10.05
C TYR A 821 -3.64 -14.86 10.46
N ASP A 822 -4.27 -15.22 11.58
CA ASP A 822 -5.50 -14.55 12.05
C ASP A 822 -5.23 -13.11 12.51
N ALA A 823 -4.15 -12.91 13.27
CA ALA A 823 -3.78 -11.60 13.80
C ALA A 823 -3.37 -10.59 12.70
N TYR A 824 -3.08 -11.08 11.50
CA TYR A 824 -2.71 -10.31 10.31
C TYR A 824 -3.85 -10.24 9.28
N GLY A 825 -5.05 -10.75 9.59
CA GLY A 825 -6.25 -10.63 8.74
C GLY A 825 -6.41 -11.70 7.65
N ALA A 826 -5.49 -12.65 7.53
CA ALA A 826 -5.52 -13.66 6.46
C ALA A 826 -6.67 -14.67 6.57
N ASN A 827 -7.41 -14.64 7.68
CA ASN A 827 -8.64 -15.41 7.90
C ASN A 827 -9.90 -14.76 7.29
N GLU A 828 -9.82 -13.51 6.83
CA GLU A 828 -10.89 -12.88 6.06
C GLU A 828 -10.91 -13.42 4.62
N VAL A 829 -11.95 -13.10 3.85
CA VAL A 829 -12.02 -13.45 2.42
C VAL A 829 -11.49 -12.25 1.62
N PRO A 830 -10.25 -12.29 1.10
CA PRO A 830 -9.66 -11.16 0.39
C PRO A 830 -10.45 -10.86 -0.90
N GLN A 831 -10.45 -9.59 -1.29
CA GLN A 831 -11.27 -9.14 -2.43
C GLN A 831 -10.53 -9.21 -3.77
N GLU A 832 -9.21 -9.42 -3.73
CA GLU A 832 -8.37 -9.58 -4.92
C GLU A 832 -7.15 -10.47 -4.66
N PHE A 833 -6.35 -10.67 -5.71
CA PHE A 833 -4.97 -11.13 -5.62
C PHE A 833 -4.18 -10.27 -6.61
N SER A 834 -3.13 -9.58 -6.17
CA SER A 834 -2.46 -8.54 -6.96
C SER A 834 -1.05 -8.23 -6.46
N TRP A 835 -0.39 -7.26 -7.10
CA TRP A 835 0.85 -6.70 -6.58
C TRP A 835 0.69 -6.05 -5.20
N ASP A 836 -0.55 -5.77 -4.75
CA ASP A 836 -0.85 -5.23 -3.41
C ASP A 836 -1.43 -6.27 -2.45
N ASP A 837 -2.38 -7.12 -2.85
CA ASP A 837 -2.98 -8.17 -1.99
C ASP A 837 -2.41 -9.58 -2.26
N LYS A 838 -1.81 -10.20 -1.24
CA LYS A 838 -1.25 -11.56 -1.31
C LYS A 838 -2.00 -12.56 -0.42
N TYR A 839 -3.06 -12.16 0.30
CA TYR A 839 -3.78 -13.04 1.24
C TYR A 839 -4.32 -14.30 0.54
N ALA A 840 -4.89 -14.16 -0.66
CA ALA A 840 -5.36 -15.31 -1.44
C ALA A 840 -4.22 -16.29 -1.81
N GLY A 841 -3.02 -15.76 -2.06
CA GLY A 841 -1.81 -16.57 -2.28
C GLY A 841 -1.37 -17.28 -1.01
N VAL A 842 -1.33 -16.57 0.13
CA VAL A 842 -1.02 -17.13 1.46
C VAL A 842 -1.99 -18.26 1.82
N GLN A 843 -3.29 -18.07 1.58
CA GLN A 843 -4.34 -19.07 1.80
C GLN A 843 -4.06 -20.35 1.02
N VAL A 844 -3.74 -20.24 -0.29
CA VAL A 844 -3.40 -21.41 -1.12
C VAL A 844 -2.13 -22.10 -0.63
N LEU A 845 -1.04 -21.36 -0.40
CA LEU A 845 0.22 -21.97 0.01
C LEU A 845 0.08 -22.69 1.37
N LEU A 846 -0.58 -22.09 2.37
CA LEU A 846 -0.81 -22.76 3.65
C LEU A 846 -1.72 -23.98 3.52
N ALA A 847 -2.73 -23.94 2.64
CA ALA A 847 -3.55 -25.10 2.33
C ALA A 847 -2.76 -26.24 1.66
N GLN A 848 -1.79 -25.92 0.80
CA GLN A 848 -0.87 -26.90 0.20
C GLN A 848 0.11 -27.50 1.22
N GLU A 849 0.79 -26.67 2.02
CA GLU A 849 1.85 -27.14 2.93
C GLU A 849 1.31 -27.93 4.13
N THR A 850 0.06 -27.68 4.55
CA THR A 850 -0.51 -28.28 5.78
C THR A 850 -1.68 -29.24 5.55
N GLY A 851 -2.38 -29.14 4.40
CA GLY A 851 -3.66 -29.82 4.17
C GLY A 851 -4.79 -29.39 5.12
N HIS A 852 -4.57 -28.39 5.99
CA HIS A 852 -5.45 -28.09 7.11
C HIS A 852 -6.74 -27.38 6.67
N ILE A 853 -7.88 -27.82 7.21
CA ILE A 853 -9.22 -27.44 6.74
C ILE A 853 -9.46 -25.92 6.77
N LYS A 854 -8.95 -25.23 7.80
CA LYS A 854 -9.02 -23.76 7.93
C LYS A 854 -8.57 -23.00 6.66
N TYR A 855 -7.42 -23.39 6.10
CA TYR A 855 -6.87 -22.72 4.92
C TYR A 855 -7.58 -23.19 3.64
N ARG A 856 -7.95 -24.48 3.58
CA ARG A 856 -8.72 -25.07 2.46
C ARG A 856 -10.09 -24.41 2.29
N ASP A 857 -10.80 -24.15 3.38
CA ASP A 857 -12.08 -23.43 3.39
C ASP A 857 -11.92 -21.95 3.02
N ALA A 858 -10.83 -21.28 3.44
CA ALA A 858 -10.53 -19.91 3.05
C ALA A 858 -10.25 -19.78 1.54
N VAL A 859 -9.45 -20.69 0.97
CA VAL A 859 -9.23 -20.78 -0.49
C VAL A 859 -10.56 -21.01 -1.22
N LYS A 860 -11.39 -21.93 -0.73
CA LYS A 860 -12.72 -22.18 -1.30
C LYS A 860 -13.57 -20.90 -1.29
N ALA A 861 -13.60 -20.16 -0.18
CA ALA A 861 -14.35 -18.91 -0.06
C ALA A 861 -13.85 -17.84 -1.05
N PHE A 862 -12.54 -17.73 -1.27
CA PHE A 862 -11.98 -16.82 -2.27
C PHE A 862 -12.33 -17.21 -3.71
N VAL A 863 -12.25 -18.50 -4.07
CA VAL A 863 -12.59 -18.95 -5.43
C VAL A 863 -14.11 -18.86 -5.66
N ASP A 864 -14.93 -19.13 -4.64
CA ASP A 864 -16.37 -18.88 -4.67
C ASP A 864 -16.67 -17.38 -4.84
N LEU A 865 -15.92 -16.48 -4.17
CA LEU A 865 -16.03 -15.03 -4.38
C LEU A 865 -15.72 -14.68 -5.85
N ALA A 866 -14.59 -15.12 -6.39
CA ALA A 866 -14.18 -14.86 -7.77
C ALA A 866 -15.19 -15.37 -8.82
N ILE A 867 -15.78 -16.54 -8.57
CA ILE A 867 -16.85 -17.13 -9.37
C ILE A 867 -18.13 -16.30 -9.29
N ASN A 868 -18.46 -15.69 -8.15
CA ASN A 868 -19.68 -14.91 -7.95
C ASN A 868 -19.51 -13.39 -8.23
N THR A 869 -18.28 -12.87 -8.28
CA THR A 869 -17.98 -11.47 -8.63
C THR A 869 -18.65 -11.07 -9.96
N ARG A 870 -19.12 -9.82 -10.04
CA ARG A 870 -19.75 -9.25 -11.24
C ARG A 870 -18.93 -9.51 -12.51
N LYS A 871 -19.62 -9.64 -13.65
CA LYS A 871 -19.02 -9.94 -14.95
C LYS A 871 -19.48 -8.94 -15.99
N THR A 872 -18.65 -8.74 -17.00
CA THR A 872 -19.09 -8.10 -18.25
C THR A 872 -20.15 -8.96 -18.95
N PRO A 873 -20.93 -8.40 -19.89
CA PRO A 873 -21.87 -9.18 -20.71
C PRO A 873 -21.24 -10.36 -21.45
N HIS A 874 -19.91 -10.34 -21.65
CA HIS A 874 -19.14 -11.40 -22.31
C HIS A 874 -18.51 -12.43 -21.34
N GLY A 875 -18.78 -12.32 -20.03
CA GLY A 875 -18.41 -13.33 -19.02
C GLY A 875 -17.08 -13.13 -18.31
N LEU A 876 -16.32 -12.08 -18.64
CA LEU A 876 -15.10 -11.69 -17.92
C LEU A 876 -15.46 -11.18 -16.51
N THR A 877 -14.92 -11.78 -15.45
CA THR A 877 -15.02 -11.27 -14.06
C THR A 877 -14.39 -9.88 -14.00
N TRP A 878 -15.12 -8.88 -13.49
CA TRP A 878 -14.71 -7.48 -13.54
C TRP A 878 -14.63 -6.88 -12.13
N LEU A 879 -13.41 -6.78 -11.60
CA LEU A 879 -13.16 -6.21 -10.28
C LEU A 879 -13.18 -4.67 -10.32
N ILE A 880 -12.18 -4.06 -10.95
CA ILE A 880 -12.06 -2.60 -11.14
C ILE A 880 -11.64 -2.26 -12.58
N LYS A 881 -11.65 -0.97 -12.92
CA LYS A 881 -11.30 -0.47 -14.26
C LYS A 881 -9.83 -0.60 -14.64
N TRP A 882 -8.90 -0.48 -13.68
CA TRP A 882 -7.46 -0.56 -13.92
C TRP A 882 -7.05 -2.04 -13.99
N GLY A 883 -6.60 -2.50 -15.16
CA GLY A 883 -6.23 -3.91 -15.35
C GLY A 883 -7.38 -4.88 -15.08
N SER A 884 -8.56 -4.65 -15.66
CA SER A 884 -9.71 -5.57 -15.51
C SER A 884 -9.38 -6.99 -15.98
N ASN A 885 -8.60 -7.12 -17.06
CA ASN A 885 -8.05 -8.40 -17.51
C ASN A 885 -7.03 -8.99 -16.52
N ARG A 886 -6.14 -8.18 -15.93
CA ARG A 886 -5.17 -8.61 -14.91
C ARG A 886 -5.86 -9.23 -13.71
N TYR A 887 -6.90 -8.59 -13.18
CA TYR A 887 -7.66 -9.15 -12.06
C TYR A 887 -8.39 -10.45 -12.42
N ALA A 888 -9.03 -10.53 -13.59
CA ALA A 888 -9.64 -11.77 -14.07
C ALA A 888 -8.61 -12.90 -14.27
N ALA A 889 -7.38 -12.57 -14.67
CA ALA A 889 -6.29 -13.52 -14.83
C ALA A 889 -5.73 -14.00 -13.48
N ASN A 890 -5.62 -13.11 -12.50
CA ASN A 890 -5.19 -13.43 -11.14
C ASN A 890 -6.22 -14.32 -10.42
N PHE A 891 -7.51 -14.05 -10.56
CA PHE A 891 -8.58 -14.95 -10.11
C PHE A 891 -8.52 -16.32 -10.81
N ALA A 892 -8.27 -16.34 -12.13
CA ALA A 892 -8.10 -17.58 -12.88
C ALA A 892 -6.89 -18.39 -12.40
N LEU A 893 -5.77 -17.73 -12.07
CA LEU A 893 -4.58 -18.36 -11.50
C LEU A 893 -4.90 -19.02 -10.15
N ILE A 894 -5.47 -18.26 -9.19
CA ILE A 894 -5.76 -18.79 -7.85
C ILE A 894 -6.75 -19.96 -7.93
N ALA A 895 -7.74 -19.91 -8.83
CA ALA A 895 -8.63 -21.05 -9.08
C ALA A 895 -7.89 -22.31 -9.59
N LEU A 896 -6.87 -22.17 -10.44
CA LEU A 896 -6.04 -23.29 -10.92
C LEU A 896 -5.08 -23.80 -9.84
N MET A 897 -4.54 -22.92 -9.00
CA MET A 897 -3.69 -23.32 -7.86
C MET A 897 -4.52 -24.01 -6.77
N ALA A 898 -5.75 -23.56 -6.53
CA ALA A 898 -6.72 -24.23 -5.67
C ALA A 898 -7.03 -25.65 -6.19
N SER A 899 -7.12 -25.84 -7.52
CA SER A 899 -7.22 -27.15 -8.15
C SER A 899 -5.97 -28.04 -8.02
N LYS A 900 -4.89 -27.60 -7.35
CA LYS A 900 -3.72 -28.43 -6.98
C LYS A 900 -3.58 -28.68 -5.47
N ILE A 901 -4.49 -28.18 -4.63
CA ILE A 901 -4.48 -28.46 -3.19
C ILE A 901 -4.91 -29.91 -2.95
N GLU A 902 -4.17 -30.62 -2.09
CA GLU A 902 -4.51 -31.95 -1.62
C GLU A 902 -4.70 -31.98 -0.08
N PRO A 903 -5.63 -32.77 0.48
CA PRO A 903 -6.65 -33.54 -0.25
C PRO A 903 -7.55 -32.64 -1.10
N GLU A 904 -7.99 -33.16 -2.25
CA GLU A 904 -8.79 -32.41 -3.23
C GLU A 904 -9.88 -31.53 -2.60
N LEU A 905 -10.00 -30.29 -3.08
CA LEU A 905 -11.11 -29.40 -2.73
C LEU A 905 -12.40 -29.82 -3.46
N PRO A 906 -13.56 -29.75 -2.81
CA PRO A 906 -14.85 -29.86 -3.49
C PRO A 906 -14.93 -28.88 -4.67
N GLU A 907 -15.59 -29.28 -5.75
CA GLU A 907 -15.78 -28.46 -6.95
C GLU A 907 -14.49 -28.06 -7.71
N ARG A 908 -13.36 -28.79 -7.53
CA ARG A 908 -12.10 -28.66 -8.31
C ARG A 908 -12.30 -28.43 -9.80
N HIS A 909 -13.29 -29.12 -10.37
CA HIS A 909 -13.73 -29.05 -11.76
C HIS A 909 -14.30 -27.69 -12.15
N SER A 910 -15.14 -27.11 -11.28
CA SER A 910 -15.73 -25.80 -11.48
C SER A 910 -14.65 -24.71 -11.53
N TYR A 911 -13.57 -24.88 -10.76
CA TYR A 911 -12.45 -23.94 -10.67
C TYR A 911 -11.62 -23.92 -11.96
N VAL A 912 -11.20 -25.10 -12.47
CA VAL A 912 -10.54 -25.22 -13.79
C VAL A 912 -11.46 -24.70 -14.90
N ARG A 913 -12.77 -25.00 -14.83
CA ARG A 913 -13.78 -24.55 -15.81
C ARG A 913 -14.00 -23.03 -15.76
N TYR A 914 -13.93 -22.41 -14.58
CA TYR A 914 -14.00 -20.96 -14.37
C TYR A 914 -12.76 -20.27 -14.94
N ALA A 915 -11.56 -20.71 -14.55
CA ALA A 915 -10.29 -20.17 -15.03
C ALA A 915 -10.20 -20.25 -16.56
N ARG A 916 -10.63 -21.37 -17.15
CA ARG A 916 -10.70 -21.56 -18.60
C ARG A 916 -11.59 -20.51 -19.27
N LYS A 917 -12.76 -20.19 -18.70
CA LYS A 917 -13.65 -19.13 -19.22
C LYS A 917 -12.98 -17.75 -19.19
N GLN A 918 -12.32 -17.40 -18.09
CA GLN A 918 -11.66 -16.09 -17.94
C GLN A 918 -10.54 -15.90 -18.97
N ILE A 919 -9.60 -16.84 -19.02
CA ILE A 919 -8.48 -16.79 -19.99
C ILE A 919 -9.01 -16.87 -21.43
N HIS A 920 -10.00 -17.72 -21.73
CA HIS A 920 -10.56 -17.80 -23.08
C HIS A 920 -11.29 -16.50 -23.50
N CYS A 921 -11.84 -15.73 -22.56
CA CYS A 921 -12.40 -14.41 -22.83
C CYS A 921 -11.31 -13.43 -23.29
N MET A 922 -10.16 -13.38 -22.60
CA MET A 922 -8.98 -12.58 -22.98
C MET A 922 -8.45 -12.95 -24.38
N LEU A 923 -8.56 -14.23 -24.74
CA LEU A 923 -8.16 -14.78 -26.04
C LEU A 923 -9.24 -14.60 -27.14
N GLY A 924 -10.41 -14.03 -26.82
CA GLY A 924 -11.50 -13.77 -27.77
C GLY A 924 -12.57 -14.87 -27.84
N SER A 925 -13.15 -15.24 -26.70
CA SER A 925 -14.29 -16.16 -26.57
C SER A 925 -15.46 -15.54 -25.81
N GLY A 926 -16.65 -16.11 -26.02
CA GLY A 926 -17.92 -15.42 -25.78
C GLY A 926 -18.27 -14.52 -26.96
N ASP A 927 -19.21 -13.61 -26.78
CA ASP A 927 -19.65 -12.68 -27.83
C ASP A 927 -18.67 -11.50 -28.02
N GLY A 928 -17.62 -11.44 -27.19
CA GLY A 928 -16.52 -10.49 -27.29
C GLY A 928 -15.74 -10.67 -28.59
N ARG A 929 -15.96 -9.75 -29.54
CA ARG A 929 -15.50 -9.81 -30.94
C ARG A 929 -13.97 -9.63 -31.14
N ARG A 930 -13.14 -9.83 -30.12
CA ARG A 930 -11.67 -9.67 -30.21
C ARG A 930 -10.91 -10.33 -29.07
N SER A 931 -9.62 -10.58 -29.28
CA SER A 931 -8.66 -10.80 -28.20
C SER A 931 -8.16 -9.47 -27.60
N TYR A 932 -7.71 -9.53 -26.35
CA TYR A 932 -7.03 -8.47 -25.60
C TYR A 932 -5.51 -8.71 -25.46
N VAL A 933 -4.96 -9.73 -26.12
CA VAL A 933 -3.53 -10.05 -26.12
C VAL A 933 -2.90 -9.53 -27.41
N VAL A 934 -1.89 -8.66 -27.30
CA VAL A 934 -1.25 -8.01 -28.45
C VAL A 934 -0.63 -9.05 -29.39
N GLY A 935 -0.95 -8.95 -30.68
CA GLY A 935 -0.42 -9.85 -31.71
C GLY A 935 -0.90 -11.31 -31.60
N PHE A 936 -2.02 -11.58 -30.93
CA PHE A 936 -2.64 -12.90 -30.84
C PHE A 936 -4.12 -12.89 -31.25
N GLY A 937 -4.62 -14.02 -31.79
CA GLY A 937 -6.04 -14.23 -32.02
C GLY A 937 -6.70 -13.27 -33.03
N HIS A 938 -8.01 -13.08 -32.89
CA HIS A 938 -8.80 -12.21 -33.77
C HIS A 938 -8.83 -10.76 -33.26
N ASN A 939 -8.59 -9.80 -34.15
CA ASN A 939 -8.65 -8.36 -33.88
C ASN A 939 -7.90 -7.89 -32.60
N PRO A 940 -6.64 -8.30 -32.34
CA PRO A 940 -5.90 -7.89 -31.15
C PRO A 940 -5.71 -6.36 -31.05
N PRO A 941 -5.32 -5.84 -29.87
CA PRO A 941 -4.90 -4.45 -29.69
C PRO A 941 -3.69 -4.11 -30.57
N LYS A 942 -3.62 -2.85 -31.02
CA LYS A 942 -2.57 -2.33 -31.91
C LYS A 942 -2.03 -0.97 -31.49
N HIS A 943 -2.73 -0.25 -30.62
CA HIS A 943 -2.42 1.11 -30.20
C HIS A 943 -2.14 1.16 -28.69
N VAL A 944 -1.36 0.20 -28.17
CA VAL A 944 -1.12 0.07 -26.72
C VAL A 944 -0.29 1.23 -26.16
N HIS A 945 -0.61 1.65 -24.94
CA HIS A 945 0.06 2.70 -24.18
C HIS A 945 1.44 2.21 -23.72
N HIS A 946 2.40 2.19 -24.64
CA HIS A 946 3.77 1.73 -24.36
C HIS A 946 4.77 2.43 -25.28
N ARG A 947 5.74 3.11 -24.67
CA ARG A 947 6.74 3.97 -25.32
C ARG A 947 7.48 3.25 -26.44
N ALA A 948 8.36 2.31 -26.10
CA ALA A 948 9.33 1.73 -27.02
C ALA A 948 8.69 1.09 -28.28
N SER A 949 7.49 0.50 -28.15
CA SER A 949 6.78 -0.12 -29.29
C SER A 949 6.02 0.87 -30.17
N SER A 950 5.64 2.04 -29.64
CA SER A 950 5.01 3.14 -30.40
C SER A 950 6.02 4.00 -31.18
N CYS A 951 7.31 3.87 -30.90
CA CYS A 951 8.36 4.67 -31.52
C CYS A 951 8.58 4.31 -33.01
N PRO A 952 9.12 5.23 -33.83
CA PRO A 952 9.29 4.99 -35.27
C PRO A 952 10.32 3.90 -35.57
N GLN A 953 10.02 3.03 -36.56
CA GLN A 953 10.97 2.08 -37.14
C GLN A 953 12.16 2.78 -37.84
N TRP A 954 13.31 2.12 -37.90
CA TRP A 954 14.50 2.58 -38.62
C TRP A 954 15.17 1.46 -39.44
N ARG A 955 15.75 1.84 -40.59
CA ARG A 955 16.54 0.94 -41.45
C ARG A 955 18.04 1.23 -41.41
N GLN A 956 18.42 2.42 -40.97
CA GLN A 956 19.80 2.91 -40.85
C GLN A 956 19.85 4.04 -39.81
N ARG A 957 21.04 4.49 -39.42
CA ARG A 957 21.26 5.65 -38.54
C ARG A 957 21.53 6.92 -39.36
N PRO A 958 21.27 8.15 -38.83
CA PRO A 958 20.64 8.44 -37.55
C PRO A 958 19.16 8.03 -37.51
N VAL A 959 18.66 7.73 -36.31
CA VAL A 959 17.29 7.26 -36.09
C VAL A 959 16.38 8.45 -35.77
N SER A 960 15.20 8.52 -36.40
CA SER A 960 14.19 9.54 -36.09
C SER A 960 13.81 9.50 -34.61
N GLN A 961 13.86 10.64 -33.91
CA GLN A 961 13.53 10.72 -32.49
C GLN A 961 12.12 10.18 -32.20
N CYS A 962 11.97 9.48 -31.09
CA CYS A 962 10.64 9.18 -30.54
C CYS A 962 10.22 10.34 -29.64
N THR A 963 8.98 10.81 -29.79
CA THR A 963 8.44 11.99 -29.07
C THR A 963 6.95 11.79 -28.78
N PHE A 964 6.29 12.78 -28.15
CA PHE A 964 4.83 12.79 -28.05
C PHE A 964 4.11 12.90 -29.41
N GLU A 965 4.81 13.10 -30.53
CA GLU A 965 4.24 12.91 -31.87
C GLU A 965 4.07 11.42 -32.20
N SER A 966 4.99 10.57 -31.72
CA SER A 966 4.86 9.10 -31.80
C SER A 966 3.70 8.62 -30.92
N PHE A 967 3.51 9.23 -29.74
CA PHE A 967 2.34 9.00 -28.89
C PHE A 967 1.02 9.36 -29.59
N ARG A 968 0.94 10.55 -30.19
CA ARG A 968 -0.27 11.07 -30.85
C ARG A 968 -0.53 10.51 -32.25
N ASN A 969 0.37 9.71 -32.80
CA ASN A 969 0.23 9.13 -34.14
C ASN A 969 -1.01 8.22 -34.20
N PRO A 970 -2.02 8.50 -35.05
CA PRO A 970 -3.23 7.68 -35.14
C PRO A 970 -3.01 6.30 -35.80
N ALA A 971 -1.80 6.01 -36.30
CA ALA A 971 -1.43 4.68 -36.77
C ALA A 971 -1.13 3.71 -35.61
N PRO A 972 -1.21 2.39 -35.85
CA PRO A 972 -0.72 1.35 -34.96
C PRO A 972 0.71 1.60 -34.44
N ASN A 973 1.01 1.04 -33.26
CA ASN A 973 2.37 1.00 -32.73
C ASN A 973 3.30 0.35 -33.79
N PRO A 974 4.39 1.02 -34.25
CA PRO A 974 5.23 0.51 -35.32
C PRO A 974 5.95 -0.81 -35.00
N HIS A 975 6.03 -1.21 -33.73
CA HIS A 975 6.49 -2.53 -33.31
C HIS A 975 5.36 -3.28 -32.61
N VAL A 976 5.13 -4.55 -32.98
CA VAL A 976 4.12 -5.38 -32.32
C VAL A 976 4.69 -5.91 -31.01
N LEU A 977 4.13 -5.44 -29.88
CA LEU A 977 4.48 -5.87 -28.53
C LEU A 977 3.84 -7.23 -28.20
N TYR A 978 4.23 -8.28 -28.92
CA TYR A 978 3.60 -9.60 -28.85
C TYR A 978 3.44 -10.11 -27.42
N GLY A 979 2.24 -10.62 -27.10
CA GLY A 979 1.94 -11.28 -25.84
C GLY A 979 1.52 -10.39 -24.69
N ALA A 980 1.70 -9.06 -24.79
CA ALA A 980 1.23 -8.13 -23.77
C ALA A 980 -0.30 -8.21 -23.62
N LEU A 981 -0.78 -8.37 -22.37
CA LEU A 981 -2.20 -8.32 -22.02
C LEU A 981 -2.58 -6.87 -21.71
N VAL A 982 -3.50 -6.29 -22.47
CA VAL A 982 -3.95 -4.92 -22.20
C VAL A 982 -4.92 -4.85 -21.02
N GLY A 983 -4.99 -3.69 -20.37
CA GLY A 983 -5.84 -3.42 -19.20
C GLY A 983 -7.26 -3.98 -19.33
N GLY A 984 -7.91 -3.79 -20.48
CA GLY A 984 -9.12 -4.52 -20.86
C GLY A 984 -10.40 -3.67 -20.97
N PRO A 985 -11.58 -4.31 -21.00
CA PRO A 985 -12.85 -3.61 -21.17
C PRO A 985 -13.33 -2.92 -19.88
N ASN A 986 -14.29 -2.01 -20.03
CA ASN A 986 -15.12 -1.54 -18.90
C ASN A 986 -16.12 -2.64 -18.46
N LEU A 987 -16.91 -2.36 -17.42
CA LEU A 987 -17.87 -3.32 -16.88
C LEU A 987 -18.92 -3.75 -17.91
N ASP A 988 -19.26 -2.88 -18.86
CA ASP A 988 -20.24 -3.12 -19.93
C ASP A 988 -19.66 -3.94 -21.10
N GLY A 989 -18.37 -4.32 -21.04
CA GLY A 989 -17.68 -5.08 -22.06
C GLY A 989 -17.09 -4.24 -23.21
N GLU A 990 -17.23 -2.92 -23.16
CA GLU A 990 -16.72 -2.00 -24.18
C GLU A 990 -15.22 -1.75 -24.06
N TYR A 991 -14.58 -1.74 -25.22
CA TYR A 991 -13.15 -1.51 -25.34
C TYR A 991 -12.79 -0.83 -26.67
N THR A 992 -12.01 0.24 -26.58
CA THR A 992 -11.51 1.02 -27.71
C THR A 992 -9.98 0.96 -27.72
N ASP A 993 -9.40 0.59 -28.85
CA ASP A 993 -7.95 0.44 -28.99
C ASP A 993 -7.29 1.79 -29.32
N VAL A 994 -7.02 2.59 -28.27
CA VAL A 994 -6.50 3.96 -28.33
C VAL A 994 -5.30 4.12 -27.39
N ARG A 995 -4.20 4.71 -27.87
CA ARG A 995 -2.94 4.87 -27.10
C ARG A 995 -3.05 5.80 -25.90
N ASP A 996 -4.00 6.72 -25.94
CA ASP A 996 -4.30 7.67 -24.87
C ASP A 996 -5.21 7.07 -23.78
N ASP A 997 -5.88 5.93 -24.04
CA ASP A 997 -6.66 5.21 -23.02
C ASP A 997 -5.74 4.33 -22.17
N TYR A 998 -4.98 4.95 -21.27
CA TYR A 998 -4.14 4.25 -20.28
C TYR A 998 -4.96 3.50 -19.20
N VAL A 999 -6.29 3.47 -19.27
CA VAL A 999 -7.12 2.56 -18.45
C VAL A 999 -7.24 1.21 -19.13
N ARG A 1000 -7.57 1.21 -20.43
CA ARG A 1000 -7.87 0.02 -21.22
C ARG A 1000 -6.68 -0.54 -21.99
N ASN A 1001 -5.77 0.32 -22.42
CA ASN A 1001 -4.66 0.04 -23.35
C ASN A 1001 -3.26 0.08 -22.72
N GLU A 1002 -3.17 0.30 -21.41
CA GLU A 1002 -1.98 0.03 -20.60
C GLU A 1002 -1.62 -1.46 -20.63
N VAL A 1003 -0.33 -1.75 -20.49
CA VAL A 1003 0.29 -3.07 -20.42
C VAL A 1003 1.37 -3.02 -19.34
N ALA A 1004 1.51 -4.06 -18.51
CA ALA A 1004 2.46 -4.08 -17.40
C ALA A 1004 2.99 -5.47 -17.05
N VAL A 1005 4.14 -5.54 -16.38
CA VAL A 1005 4.75 -6.80 -15.94
C VAL A 1005 3.85 -7.62 -15.04
N ASP A 1006 3.02 -6.98 -14.20
CA ASP A 1006 2.08 -7.68 -13.33
C ASP A 1006 0.81 -8.13 -14.08
N TYR A 1007 0.40 -7.41 -15.14
CA TYR A 1007 -0.75 -7.77 -15.98
C TYR A 1007 -0.52 -9.13 -16.66
N ASN A 1008 0.70 -9.39 -17.11
CA ASN A 1008 1.06 -10.68 -17.71
C ASN A 1008 1.37 -11.79 -16.69
N ALA A 1009 1.61 -11.49 -15.41
CA ALA A 1009 2.16 -12.47 -14.48
C ALA A 1009 1.16 -13.57 -14.13
N GLY A 1010 -0.02 -13.18 -13.61
CA GLY A 1010 -1.09 -14.14 -13.35
C GLY A 1010 -1.63 -14.79 -14.62
N PHE A 1011 -1.66 -14.04 -15.72
CA PHE A 1011 -2.07 -14.54 -17.04
C PHE A 1011 -1.18 -15.67 -17.56
N GLN A 1012 0.14 -15.50 -17.57
CA GLN A 1012 1.06 -16.52 -18.06
C GLN A 1012 1.00 -17.79 -17.21
N SER A 1013 1.00 -17.64 -15.88
CA SER A 1013 0.89 -18.76 -14.95
C SER A 1013 -0.47 -19.47 -15.06
N ALA A 1014 -1.56 -18.75 -15.32
CA ALA A 1014 -2.88 -19.35 -15.57
C ALA A 1014 -2.96 -20.07 -16.94
N VAL A 1015 -2.31 -19.56 -17.98
CA VAL A 1015 -2.21 -20.26 -19.28
C VAL A 1015 -1.40 -21.55 -19.14
N ALA A 1016 -0.29 -21.53 -18.39
CA ALA A 1016 0.48 -22.72 -18.04
C ALA A 1016 -0.38 -23.73 -17.26
N GLY A 1017 -1.14 -23.27 -16.25
CA GLY A 1017 -2.09 -24.11 -15.52
C GLY A 1017 -3.18 -24.72 -16.40
N LEU A 1018 -3.74 -23.97 -17.35
CA LEU A 1018 -4.72 -24.50 -18.30
C LEU A 1018 -4.14 -25.51 -19.29
N LYS A 1019 -2.85 -25.44 -19.63
CA LYS A 1019 -2.14 -26.48 -20.39
C LYS A 1019 -1.88 -27.71 -19.52
N TYR A 1020 -1.47 -27.53 -18.26
CA TYR A 1020 -1.29 -28.61 -17.29
C TYR A 1020 -2.58 -29.42 -17.08
N PHE A 1021 -3.69 -28.77 -16.70
CA PHE A 1021 -5.00 -29.43 -16.53
C PHE A 1021 -5.67 -29.88 -17.85
N TYR A 1022 -5.04 -29.63 -19.00
CA TYR A 1022 -5.46 -30.24 -20.27
C TYR A 1022 -4.77 -31.59 -20.51
N LYS A 1023 -3.48 -31.69 -20.13
CA LYS A 1023 -2.69 -32.94 -20.14
C LYS A 1023 -3.10 -33.88 -19.00
N HIS A 1024 -3.39 -33.30 -17.83
CA HIS A 1024 -3.81 -33.95 -16.60
C HIS A 1024 -5.27 -33.57 -16.28
N PRO A 1025 -6.26 -34.12 -17.00
CA PRO A 1025 -7.67 -33.82 -16.76
C PRO A 1025 -8.10 -34.34 -15.39
N THR A 1026 -8.91 -33.55 -14.68
CA THR A 1026 -9.61 -34.01 -13.49
C THR A 1026 -10.80 -34.90 -13.90
N ASN A 1027 -11.16 -35.91 -13.10
CA ASN A 1027 -12.17 -36.94 -13.45
C ASN A 1027 -13.62 -36.43 -13.33
N GLU A 1028 -14.26 -36.03 -14.44
CA GLU A 1028 -15.68 -35.60 -14.47
C GLU A 1028 -16.65 -36.80 -14.34
#